data_AF-A0A2E9C684-F1
#
_entry.id   AF-A0A2E9C684-F1
#
_cell.length_a   1.000
_cell.length_b   1.000
_cell.length_c   1.000
_cell.angle_alpha   90.00
_cell.angle_beta   90.00
_cell.angle_gamma   90.00
#
_symmetry.space_group_name_H-M   'P 1'
#
loop_
_entity.id
_entity.type
_entity.pdbx_description
1 polymer ?
#
loop_
_entity_poly.entity_id
_entity_poly.type
_entity_poly.pdbx_seq_one_letter_code
_entity_poly.pdbx_strand_id
1 'polypeptide(L)'
;MAQAKRHRKFINNNKLNPIKRELIGFLMLVVSLLLFVSIYSHDSSDPNFFSSGIASTVNNYIGVVGAYISHFFFQIFGEFSYILPFFLFFATLQTFRESTTTTTIKRFTNTCLLILIFTSSCILLHFIGLSLVDETGNIHYYGGFIGNYLSNHIGLFIGGFGTLLISIITLFYSTVTFFNIPLEQISDFIFKYIKYFLYKTKFQIKTYLDKVVLYYDKIKHNKNIKLSIPSQTETKIETKTSVEIPEEKKHVSQREFKEKQHDLFTNDSKSRLPLLEFLIKHESEKMTHDDESLNLMSRLLEDNLANFGIKAVVESVKPGPIVTLFEINPEIGTKVASISKLSKDLARTMSVNSVRIVETIQGSSCVGIEIPNEEREVVSLKDIIISKEYEKSKAPLTIALGKDIQGNPVCADINKLPHLLVAGTTGSGKSVAIHSMLISLLYKSDPSDLKMLLIDPKMLELSTYEGIPHLYHPVITDMNEAANGLRWCVQEMDRRYRLLNGLSVKTIQAYNKLILESNQSGKKLEIKSNEGDVIDHHKKLPYIVVVIDEFADLMSVSSVKVQELITRIAQKARAAGIHLILATQRPSVNVITGLIKANISARMALHVSSYVDSKTIIDSMGAEQLLGNGDMLYMGPGTRSLQRIHGAYVSDDEVKKVVEFLKTKNKEDNIESILFDDTQTQDNNDIESVEDPLYEDAVNLIRQTGKTSIGFLQRKLRIGYNRAARIVETMEEQGILSAPQSNGGNREILKP
;
A
#
# COMPACT_ATOMS: atom_id res chain seq x y z
N MET A 1 -45.73 -3.09 53.43
CA MET A 1 -45.24 -4.41 52.97
C MET A 1 -45.57 -4.77 51.50
N ALA A 2 -46.44 -4.05 50.77
CA ALA A 2 -46.75 -4.37 49.36
C ALA A 2 -45.73 -3.82 48.32
N GLN A 3 -44.98 -2.76 48.63
CA GLN A 3 -43.96 -2.20 47.71
C GLN A 3 -42.64 -2.99 47.71
N ALA A 4 -42.30 -3.67 48.82
CA ALA A 4 -41.08 -4.47 48.93
C ALA A 4 -41.11 -5.77 48.07
N LYS A 5 -42.31 -6.29 47.75
CA LYS A 5 -42.47 -7.43 46.81
C LYS A 5 -42.37 -7.02 45.33
N ARG A 6 -42.58 -5.74 44.99
CA ARG A 6 -42.46 -5.25 43.60
C ARG A 6 -41.01 -5.02 43.18
N HIS A 7 -40.14 -4.58 44.08
CA HIS A 7 -38.72 -4.36 43.75
C HIS A 7 -37.87 -5.64 43.66
N ARG A 8 -38.21 -6.71 44.37
CA ARG A 8 -37.50 -8.01 44.20
C ARG A 8 -37.84 -8.75 42.90
N LYS A 9 -38.95 -8.41 42.22
CA LYS A 9 -39.32 -9.03 40.93
C LYS A 9 -38.74 -8.31 39.70
N PHE A 10 -38.28 -7.07 39.86
CA PHE A 10 -37.73 -6.27 38.74
C PHE A 10 -36.22 -6.41 38.54
N ILE A 11 -35.49 -6.95 39.52
CA ILE A 11 -34.02 -7.02 39.45
C ILE A 11 -33.52 -8.31 38.77
N ASN A 12 -34.37 -9.33 38.56
CA ASN A 12 -33.92 -10.62 37.99
C ASN A 12 -34.36 -10.92 36.54
N ASN A 13 -35.08 -10.05 35.84
CA ASN A 13 -35.56 -10.35 34.47
C ASN A 13 -34.82 -9.66 33.32
N ASN A 14 -33.95 -8.67 33.56
CA ASN A 14 -33.34 -7.91 32.46
C ASN A 14 -31.92 -8.35 32.05
N LYS A 15 -31.22 -9.18 32.84
CA LYS A 15 -29.94 -9.80 32.40
C LYS A 15 -30.11 -11.12 31.64
N LEU A 16 -31.31 -11.72 31.67
CA LEU A 16 -31.61 -12.95 30.91
C LEU A 16 -31.99 -12.69 29.44
N ASN A 17 -32.32 -11.46 29.06
CA ASN A 17 -32.81 -11.14 27.71
C ASN A 17 -31.76 -11.22 26.58
N PRO A 18 -30.49 -10.76 26.73
CA PRO A 18 -29.52 -10.85 25.64
C PRO A 18 -29.04 -12.30 25.42
N ILE A 19 -28.73 -13.02 26.50
CA ILE A 19 -28.26 -14.42 26.43
C ILE A 19 -29.38 -15.34 25.90
N LYS A 20 -30.64 -15.16 26.34
CA LYS A 20 -31.77 -15.91 25.77
C LYS A 20 -31.97 -15.60 24.29
N ARG A 21 -31.80 -14.34 23.86
CA ARG A 21 -31.91 -13.95 22.45
C ARG A 21 -30.78 -14.55 21.61
N GLU A 22 -29.55 -14.56 22.13
CA GLU A 22 -28.40 -15.19 21.47
C GLU A 22 -28.55 -16.71 21.40
N LEU A 23 -29.04 -17.35 22.47
CA LEU A 23 -29.36 -18.78 22.46
C LEU A 23 -30.48 -19.14 21.49
N ILE A 24 -31.55 -18.33 21.42
CA ILE A 24 -32.64 -18.51 20.45
C ILE A 24 -32.12 -18.28 19.02
N GLY A 25 -31.28 -17.26 18.80
CA GLY A 25 -30.66 -16.99 17.50
C GLY A 25 -29.72 -18.11 17.05
N PHE A 26 -28.91 -18.66 17.97
CA PHE A 26 -28.05 -19.79 17.72
C PHE A 26 -28.85 -21.06 17.41
N LEU A 27 -29.91 -21.33 18.17
CA LEU A 27 -30.82 -22.46 17.92
C LEU A 27 -31.47 -22.34 16.54
N MET A 28 -31.96 -21.14 16.17
CA MET A 28 -32.54 -20.90 14.85
C MET A 28 -31.51 -21.06 13.72
N LEU A 29 -30.24 -20.71 13.96
CA LEU A 29 -29.16 -20.88 12.99
C LEU A 29 -28.87 -22.38 12.77
N VAL A 30 -28.80 -23.16 13.85
CA VAL A 30 -28.63 -24.63 13.76
C VAL A 30 -29.82 -25.25 13.01
N VAL A 31 -31.05 -24.84 13.31
CA VAL A 31 -32.25 -25.32 12.60
C VAL A 31 -32.22 -24.94 11.12
N SER A 32 -31.81 -23.72 10.78
CA SER A 32 -31.67 -23.27 9.38
C SER A 32 -30.62 -24.09 8.62
N LEU A 33 -29.49 -24.41 9.26
CA LEU A 33 -28.43 -25.23 8.66
C LEU A 33 -28.89 -26.68 8.45
N LEU A 34 -29.56 -27.27 9.44
CA LEU A 34 -30.14 -28.62 9.31
C LEU A 34 -31.21 -28.65 8.21
N LEU A 35 -32.06 -27.63 8.13
CA LEU A 35 -33.04 -27.53 7.05
C LEU A 35 -32.35 -27.41 5.67
N PHE A 36 -31.28 -26.62 5.56
CA PHE A 36 -30.51 -26.50 4.33
C PHE A 36 -29.92 -27.82 3.88
N VAL A 37 -29.22 -28.53 4.77
CA VAL A 37 -28.63 -29.84 4.46
C VAL A 37 -29.72 -30.84 4.06
N SER A 38 -30.86 -30.82 4.76
CA SER A 38 -32.00 -31.70 4.48
C SER A 38 -32.58 -31.48 3.08
N ILE A 39 -32.79 -30.22 2.70
CA ILE A 39 -33.35 -29.83 1.38
C ILE A 39 -32.33 -30.06 0.26
N TYR A 40 -31.05 -29.77 0.52
CA TYR A 40 -29.99 -29.94 -0.48
C TYR A 40 -29.73 -31.42 -0.81
N SER A 41 -29.77 -32.30 0.19
CA SER A 41 -29.63 -33.75 0.00
C SER A 41 -30.97 -34.46 -0.21
N HIS A 42 -31.99 -33.77 -0.73
CA HIS A 42 -33.30 -34.40 -0.98
C HIS A 42 -33.21 -35.39 -2.15
N ASP A 43 -33.64 -36.62 -1.90
CA ASP A 43 -33.77 -37.66 -2.92
C ASP A 43 -35.22 -38.14 -2.95
N SER A 44 -35.81 -38.20 -4.15
CA SER A 44 -37.17 -38.70 -4.35
C SER A 44 -37.35 -40.18 -3.99
N SER A 45 -36.26 -40.94 -3.92
CA SER A 45 -36.24 -42.37 -3.55
C SER A 45 -36.19 -42.62 -2.04
N ASP A 46 -36.00 -41.57 -1.23
CA ASP A 46 -35.97 -41.69 0.23
C ASP A 46 -37.37 -41.91 0.84
N PRO A 47 -37.47 -42.45 2.07
CA PRO A 47 -38.74 -42.64 2.76
C PRO A 47 -39.53 -41.33 2.88
N ASN A 48 -40.77 -41.34 2.41
CA ASN A 48 -41.68 -40.22 2.47
C ASN A 48 -43.03 -40.59 3.11
N PHE A 49 -43.86 -39.60 3.42
CA PHE A 49 -45.14 -39.80 4.13
C PHE A 49 -46.18 -40.62 3.35
N PHE A 50 -45.96 -40.82 2.05
CA PHE A 50 -46.89 -41.51 1.14
C PHE A 50 -46.35 -42.87 0.65
N SER A 51 -45.08 -43.16 0.89
CA SER A 51 -44.44 -44.44 0.58
C SER A 51 -44.42 -45.33 1.82
N SER A 52 -45.10 -46.47 1.76
CA SER A 52 -45.14 -47.47 2.83
C SER A 52 -43.89 -48.38 2.90
N GLY A 53 -42.84 -48.08 2.14
CA GLY A 53 -41.62 -48.88 2.06
C GLY A 53 -40.49 -48.35 2.94
N ILE A 54 -39.86 -49.24 3.71
CA ILE A 54 -38.58 -48.97 4.37
C ILE A 54 -37.52 -49.04 3.27
N ALA A 55 -37.04 -47.89 2.79
CA ALA A 55 -35.89 -47.86 1.88
C ALA A 55 -34.68 -48.50 2.57
N SER A 56 -33.95 -49.38 1.88
CA SER A 56 -32.80 -50.11 2.44
C SER A 56 -31.62 -49.21 2.80
N THR A 57 -31.55 -48.01 2.20
CA THR A 57 -30.55 -46.98 2.43
C THR A 57 -31.21 -45.61 2.29
N VAL A 58 -30.92 -44.69 3.22
CA VAL A 58 -31.40 -43.31 3.15
C VAL A 58 -30.27 -42.43 2.64
N ASN A 59 -30.51 -41.72 1.54
CA ASN A 59 -29.52 -40.87 0.87
C ASN A 59 -29.46 -39.46 1.47
N ASN A 60 -30.52 -39.01 2.15
CA ASN A 60 -30.50 -37.74 2.87
C ASN A 60 -29.40 -37.70 3.94
N TYR A 61 -28.59 -36.64 3.94
CA TYR A 61 -27.42 -36.51 4.82
C TYR A 61 -27.78 -36.34 6.31
N ILE A 62 -29.03 -35.98 6.64
CA ILE A 62 -29.55 -35.95 8.01
C ILE A 62 -30.20 -37.30 8.40
N GLY A 63 -30.36 -38.21 7.45
CA GLY A 63 -31.03 -39.49 7.63
C GLY A 63 -32.55 -39.38 7.49
N VAL A 64 -33.28 -40.36 8.05
CA VAL A 64 -34.73 -40.54 7.88
C VAL A 64 -35.52 -39.27 8.18
N VAL A 65 -35.17 -38.56 9.26
CA VAL A 65 -35.86 -37.33 9.66
C VAL A 65 -35.67 -36.22 8.61
N GLY A 66 -34.48 -36.13 8.01
CA GLY A 66 -34.19 -35.17 6.94
C GLY A 66 -34.99 -35.48 5.67
N ALA A 67 -35.10 -36.76 5.30
CA ALA A 67 -35.93 -37.19 4.17
C ALA A 67 -37.40 -36.77 4.31
N TYR A 68 -38.01 -37.02 5.47
CA TYR A 68 -39.39 -36.60 5.73
C TYR A 68 -39.56 -35.07 5.72
N ILE A 69 -38.63 -34.34 6.34
CA ILE A 69 -38.67 -32.87 6.39
C ILE A 69 -38.56 -32.29 4.98
N SER A 70 -37.53 -32.67 4.22
CA SER A 70 -37.32 -32.16 2.86
C SER A 70 -38.51 -32.45 1.96
N HIS A 71 -39.05 -33.68 1.98
CA HIS A 71 -40.24 -34.03 1.22
C HIS A 71 -41.46 -33.18 1.58
N PHE A 72 -41.69 -32.92 2.87
CA PHE A 72 -42.79 -32.06 3.33
C PHE A 72 -42.65 -30.62 2.79
N PHE A 73 -41.44 -30.04 2.82
CA PHE A 73 -41.20 -28.69 2.30
C PHE A 73 -41.38 -28.65 0.77
N PHE A 74 -40.84 -29.61 0.03
CA PHE A 74 -41.02 -29.70 -1.42
C PHE A 74 -42.47 -29.91 -1.83
N GLN A 75 -43.26 -30.66 -1.05
CA GLN A 75 -44.68 -30.85 -1.36
C GLN A 75 -45.48 -29.56 -1.21
N ILE A 76 -45.22 -28.77 -0.16
CA ILE A 76 -45.99 -27.56 0.12
C ILE A 76 -45.53 -26.39 -0.75
N PHE A 77 -44.21 -26.23 -0.93
CA PHE A 77 -43.61 -25.03 -1.51
C PHE A 77 -42.92 -25.27 -2.86
N GLY A 78 -42.77 -26.52 -3.29
CA GLY A 78 -42.08 -26.86 -4.54
C GLY A 78 -40.62 -26.46 -4.50
N GLU A 79 -40.10 -25.99 -5.63
CA GLU A 79 -38.72 -25.54 -5.81
C GLU A 79 -38.36 -24.33 -4.95
N PHE A 80 -39.35 -23.58 -4.46
CA PHE A 80 -39.10 -22.48 -3.52
C PHE A 80 -38.44 -22.98 -2.21
N SER A 81 -38.58 -24.26 -1.88
CA SER A 81 -37.95 -24.90 -0.72
C SER A 81 -36.45 -24.66 -0.64
N TYR A 82 -35.75 -24.58 -1.78
CA TYR A 82 -34.32 -24.28 -1.81
C TYR A 82 -33.96 -22.89 -1.25
N ILE A 83 -34.88 -21.92 -1.33
CA ILE A 83 -34.64 -20.54 -0.90
C ILE A 83 -35.02 -20.36 0.59
N LEU A 84 -35.89 -21.22 1.14
CA LEU A 84 -36.40 -21.12 2.50
C LEU A 84 -35.32 -21.16 3.61
N PRO A 85 -34.27 -22.02 3.54
CA PRO A 85 -33.17 -21.97 4.51
C PRO A 85 -32.45 -20.62 4.55
N PHE A 86 -32.29 -19.95 3.41
CA PHE A 86 -31.64 -18.64 3.32
C PHE A 86 -32.47 -17.52 3.95
N PHE A 87 -33.81 -17.58 3.83
CA PHE A 87 -34.70 -16.66 4.52
C PHE A 87 -34.63 -16.83 6.05
N LEU A 88 -34.60 -18.08 6.53
CA LEU A 88 -34.41 -18.36 7.96
C LEU A 88 -33.06 -17.87 8.45
N PHE A 89 -31.99 -18.09 7.68
CA PHE A 89 -30.65 -17.59 7.97
C PHE A 89 -30.61 -16.06 8.02
N PHE A 90 -31.26 -15.37 7.08
CA PHE A 90 -31.35 -13.91 7.11
C PHE A 90 -32.14 -13.40 8.32
N ALA A 91 -33.22 -14.07 8.70
CA ALA A 91 -34.00 -13.76 9.90
C ALA A 91 -33.19 -13.96 11.19
N THR A 92 -32.29 -14.96 11.25
CA THR A 92 -31.40 -15.14 12.41
C THR A 92 -30.37 -14.01 12.51
N LEU A 93 -29.74 -13.62 11.39
CA LEU A 93 -28.81 -12.49 11.34
C LEU A 93 -29.46 -11.18 11.79
N GLN A 94 -30.72 -10.94 11.40
CA GLN A 94 -31.46 -9.76 11.85
C GLN A 94 -31.73 -9.79 13.36
N THR A 95 -31.98 -10.97 13.94
CA THR A 95 -32.18 -11.15 15.39
C THR A 95 -30.91 -10.83 16.19
N PHE A 96 -29.73 -11.06 15.62
CA PHE A 96 -28.44 -10.67 16.21
C PHE A 96 -28.13 -9.18 16.06
N ARG A 97 -28.60 -8.54 14.97
CA ARG A 97 -28.26 -7.14 14.63
C ARG A 97 -29.19 -6.09 15.26
N GLU A 98 -30.40 -6.46 15.67
CA GLU A 98 -31.35 -5.50 16.25
C GLU A 98 -30.99 -5.09 17.69
N SER A 99 -30.47 -3.87 17.84
CA SER A 99 -30.61 -3.08 19.07
C SER A 99 -32.10 -2.87 19.36
N THR A 100 -32.47 -2.74 20.63
CA THR A 100 -33.82 -2.74 21.23
C THR A 100 -34.80 -1.64 20.77
N THR A 101 -34.70 -1.13 19.54
CA THR A 101 -35.37 0.09 19.05
C THR A 101 -36.15 -0.08 17.75
N THR A 102 -36.63 -1.30 17.43
CA THR A 102 -37.61 -1.49 16.34
C THR A 102 -39.03 -1.58 16.91
N THR A 103 -39.92 -0.70 16.47
CA THR A 103 -41.34 -0.72 16.85
C THR A 103 -42.02 -2.01 16.38
N THR A 104 -42.96 -2.54 17.17
CA THR A 104 -43.76 -3.75 16.84
C THR A 104 -44.36 -3.69 15.43
N ILE A 105 -44.70 -2.48 14.98
CA ILE A 105 -45.25 -2.20 13.64
C ILE A 105 -44.24 -2.56 12.53
N LYS A 106 -42.95 -2.22 12.68
CA LYS A 106 -41.94 -2.51 11.64
C LYS A 106 -41.68 -4.02 11.49
N ARG A 107 -41.76 -4.76 12.60
CA ARG A 107 -41.66 -6.23 12.58
C ARG A 107 -42.86 -6.85 11.87
N PHE A 108 -44.06 -6.35 12.18
CA PHE A 108 -45.29 -6.77 11.52
C PHE A 108 -45.28 -6.49 10.01
N THR A 109 -44.84 -5.29 9.59
CA THR A 109 -44.73 -4.97 8.15
C THR A 109 -43.73 -5.87 7.44
N ASN A 110 -42.57 -6.14 8.04
CA ASN A 110 -41.56 -7.03 7.44
C ASN A 110 -42.07 -8.48 7.33
N THR A 111 -42.83 -8.97 8.32
CA THR A 111 -43.45 -10.30 8.24
C THR A 111 -44.52 -10.37 7.14
N CYS A 112 -45.32 -9.33 6.96
CA CYS A 112 -46.30 -9.27 5.87
C CYS A 112 -45.62 -9.24 4.49
N LEU A 113 -44.54 -8.47 4.34
CA LEU A 113 -43.78 -8.41 3.10
C LEU A 113 -43.14 -9.75 2.75
N LEU A 114 -42.60 -10.47 3.74
CA LEU A 114 -42.02 -11.80 3.53
C LEU A 114 -43.08 -12.81 3.07
N ILE A 115 -44.29 -12.77 3.63
CA ILE A 115 -45.42 -13.60 3.18
C ILE A 115 -45.81 -13.27 1.73
N LEU A 116 -45.78 -12.00 1.34
CA LEU A 116 -46.06 -11.58 -0.04
C LEU A 116 -44.97 -12.06 -1.03
N ILE A 117 -43.69 -11.95 -0.67
CA ILE A 117 -42.58 -12.49 -1.48
C ILE A 117 -42.75 -14.00 -1.66
N PHE A 118 -43.10 -14.69 -0.58
CA PHE A 118 -43.29 -16.13 -0.56
C PHE A 118 -44.41 -16.59 -1.49
N THR A 119 -45.61 -16.05 -1.27
CA THR A 119 -46.82 -16.43 -2.02
C THR A 119 -46.71 -16.08 -3.49
N SER A 120 -46.18 -14.90 -3.83
CA SER A 120 -45.96 -14.51 -5.22
C SER A 120 -44.93 -15.38 -5.94
N SER A 121 -43.85 -15.78 -5.26
CA SER A 121 -42.83 -16.68 -5.82
C SER A 121 -43.37 -18.10 -6.08
N CYS A 122 -44.17 -18.65 -5.16
CA CYS A 122 -44.81 -19.97 -5.36
C CYS A 122 -45.79 -19.96 -6.54
N ILE A 123 -46.56 -18.87 -6.74
CA ILE A 123 -47.45 -18.71 -7.89
C ILE A 123 -46.65 -18.65 -9.20
N LEU A 124 -45.55 -17.90 -9.24
CA LEU A 124 -44.71 -17.80 -10.44
C LEU A 124 -44.06 -19.13 -10.82
N LEU A 125 -43.55 -19.87 -9.82
CA LEU A 125 -42.98 -21.19 -10.04
C LEU A 125 -44.02 -22.20 -10.55
N HIS A 126 -45.29 -22.07 -10.17
CA HIS A 126 -46.37 -22.88 -10.73
C HIS A 126 -46.59 -22.60 -12.24
N PHE A 127 -46.57 -21.33 -12.68
CA PHE A 127 -46.67 -20.99 -14.10
C PHE A 127 -45.44 -21.43 -14.92
N ILE A 128 -44.25 -21.36 -14.34
CA ILE A 128 -43.02 -21.88 -14.95
C ILE A 128 -43.12 -23.41 -15.11
N GLY A 129 -43.59 -24.11 -14.07
CA GLY A 129 -43.82 -25.56 -14.12
C GLY A 129 -44.86 -25.98 -15.16
N LEU A 130 -45.90 -25.18 -15.37
CA LEU A 130 -46.89 -25.40 -16.45
C LEU A 130 -46.27 -25.33 -17.85
N SER A 131 -45.17 -24.59 -18.01
CA SER A 131 -44.47 -24.40 -19.29
C SER A 131 -43.41 -25.48 -19.57
N LEU A 132 -43.09 -26.31 -18.57
CA LEU A 132 -42.04 -27.34 -18.59
C LEU A 132 -42.61 -28.76 -18.52
N VAL A 133 -43.88 -28.96 -18.88
CA VAL A 133 -44.51 -30.29 -18.86
C VAL A 133 -43.88 -31.18 -19.93
N ASP A 134 -42.99 -32.08 -19.49
CA ASP A 134 -42.44 -33.16 -20.31
C ASP A 134 -43.49 -34.24 -20.60
N GLU A 135 -43.29 -34.98 -21.71
CA GLU A 135 -44.14 -36.05 -22.25
C GLU A 135 -44.42 -37.25 -21.30
N THR A 136 -43.93 -37.22 -20.06
CA THR A 136 -44.05 -38.32 -19.08
C THR A 136 -45.26 -38.21 -18.15
N GLY A 137 -46.07 -37.14 -18.24
CA GLY A 137 -47.35 -37.04 -17.52
C GLY A 137 -47.24 -36.92 -15.99
N ASN A 138 -46.04 -36.84 -15.44
CA ASN A 138 -45.82 -36.59 -14.01
C ASN A 138 -45.93 -35.09 -13.72
N ILE A 139 -46.97 -34.70 -12.97
CA ILE A 139 -47.20 -33.32 -12.54
C ILE A 139 -46.16 -32.97 -11.47
N HIS A 140 -45.02 -32.41 -11.89
CA HIS A 140 -44.08 -31.78 -10.96
C HIS A 140 -44.67 -30.45 -10.48
N TYR A 141 -45.03 -30.37 -9.20
CA TYR A 141 -45.52 -29.13 -8.59
C TYR A 141 -44.35 -28.19 -8.29
N TYR A 142 -43.80 -27.54 -9.33
CA TYR A 142 -42.69 -26.58 -9.19
C TYR A 142 -42.99 -25.43 -8.19
N GLY A 143 -44.25 -25.01 -8.09
CA GLY A 143 -44.73 -24.03 -7.09
C GLY A 143 -45.33 -24.66 -5.82
N GLY A 144 -45.24 -25.97 -5.67
CA GLY A 144 -45.85 -26.73 -4.58
C GLY A 144 -47.38 -26.65 -4.56
N PHE A 145 -47.97 -27.23 -3.51
CA PHE A 145 -49.41 -27.15 -3.28
C PHE A 145 -49.91 -25.71 -3.16
N ILE A 146 -49.15 -24.82 -2.49
CA ILE A 146 -49.55 -23.43 -2.27
C ILE A 146 -49.60 -22.65 -3.57
N GLY A 147 -48.58 -22.78 -4.43
CA GLY A 147 -48.53 -22.10 -5.73
C GLY A 147 -49.67 -22.55 -6.63
N ASN A 148 -49.93 -23.86 -6.69
CA ASN A 148 -51.05 -24.43 -7.45
C ASN A 148 -52.41 -23.93 -6.94
N TYR A 149 -52.64 -24.02 -5.62
CA TYR A 149 -53.89 -23.60 -4.99
C TYR A 149 -54.16 -22.10 -5.22
N LEU A 150 -53.19 -21.23 -4.91
CA LEU A 150 -53.34 -19.77 -5.07
C LEU A 150 -53.46 -19.36 -6.54
N SER A 151 -52.68 -19.97 -7.43
CA SER A 151 -52.74 -19.68 -8.86
C SER A 151 -54.12 -19.98 -9.45
N ASN A 152 -54.68 -21.15 -9.13
CA ASN A 152 -56.00 -21.54 -9.61
C ASN A 152 -57.10 -20.65 -9.02
N HIS A 153 -57.07 -20.38 -7.71
CA HIS A 153 -58.10 -19.56 -7.07
C HIS A 153 -58.08 -18.10 -7.51
N ILE A 154 -56.90 -17.48 -7.67
CA ILE A 154 -56.78 -16.10 -8.19
C ILE A 154 -57.06 -16.06 -9.70
N GLY A 155 -56.64 -17.10 -10.42
CA GLY A 155 -56.90 -17.27 -11.85
C GLY A 155 -58.38 -17.33 -12.20
N LEU A 156 -59.24 -17.84 -11.31
CA LEU A 156 -60.69 -17.81 -11.50
C LEU A 156 -61.27 -16.39 -11.55
N PHE A 157 -60.62 -15.40 -10.93
CA PHE A 157 -61.11 -14.02 -10.89
C PHE A 157 -60.52 -13.13 -12.00
N ILE A 158 -59.23 -13.29 -12.33
CA ILE A 158 -58.49 -12.34 -13.19
C ILE A 158 -57.85 -13.04 -14.41
N GLY A 159 -58.02 -14.36 -14.54
CA GLY A 159 -57.41 -15.17 -15.59
C GLY A 159 -55.91 -15.43 -15.36
N GLY A 160 -55.37 -16.45 -16.03
CA GLY A 160 -53.97 -16.89 -15.82
C GLY A 160 -52.93 -15.80 -16.10
N PHE A 161 -53.10 -15.03 -17.18
CA PHE A 161 -52.20 -13.91 -17.51
C PHE A 161 -52.27 -12.79 -16.47
N GLY A 162 -53.46 -12.49 -15.94
CA GLY A 162 -53.65 -11.51 -14.88
C GLY A 162 -52.99 -11.92 -13.56
N THR A 163 -53.15 -13.20 -13.17
CA THR A 163 -52.50 -13.78 -11.99
C THR A 163 -50.97 -13.71 -12.09
N LEU A 164 -50.40 -13.97 -13.27
CA LEU A 164 -48.97 -13.85 -13.53
C LEU A 164 -48.47 -12.41 -13.40
N LEU A 165 -49.18 -11.44 -13.99
CA LEU A 165 -48.76 -10.05 -13.94
C LEU A 165 -48.82 -9.49 -12.51
N ILE A 166 -49.89 -9.80 -11.77
CA ILE A 166 -50.05 -9.38 -10.37
C ILE A 166 -48.98 -10.03 -9.47
N SER A 167 -48.65 -11.30 -9.67
CA SER A 167 -47.60 -11.96 -8.89
C SER A 167 -46.22 -11.35 -9.15
N ILE A 168 -45.89 -10.95 -10.39
CA ILE A 168 -44.64 -10.22 -10.70
C ILE A 168 -44.60 -8.86 -9.99
N ILE A 169 -45.67 -8.06 -10.09
CA ILE A 169 -45.71 -6.72 -9.48
C ILE A 169 -45.61 -6.82 -7.95
N THR A 170 -46.36 -7.74 -7.35
CA THR A 170 -46.33 -7.94 -5.89
C THR A 170 -44.98 -8.45 -5.42
N LEU A 171 -44.33 -9.35 -6.15
CA LEU A 171 -42.97 -9.80 -5.87
C LEU A 171 -41.97 -8.63 -5.95
N PHE A 172 -42.04 -7.83 -7.01
CA PHE A 172 -41.14 -6.68 -7.19
C PHE A 172 -41.33 -5.62 -6.09
N TYR A 173 -42.58 -5.23 -5.80
CA TYR A 173 -42.87 -4.26 -4.75
C TYR A 173 -42.43 -4.77 -3.37
N SER A 174 -42.73 -6.03 -3.05
CA SER A 174 -42.40 -6.59 -1.74
C SER A 174 -40.89 -6.78 -1.54
N THR A 175 -40.14 -7.16 -2.57
CA THR A 175 -38.67 -7.28 -2.49
C THR A 175 -37.98 -5.93 -2.37
N VAL A 176 -38.36 -4.93 -3.18
CA VAL A 176 -37.78 -3.57 -3.13
C VAL A 176 -38.03 -2.93 -1.76
N THR A 177 -39.24 -3.06 -1.23
CA THR A 177 -39.60 -2.51 0.09
C THR A 177 -38.94 -3.29 1.24
N PHE A 178 -38.82 -4.61 1.14
CA PHE A 178 -38.17 -5.43 2.17
C PHE A 178 -36.66 -5.15 2.29
N PHE A 179 -35.95 -5.05 1.17
CA PHE A 179 -34.50 -4.77 1.15
C PHE A 179 -34.15 -3.28 1.18
N ASN A 180 -35.16 -2.40 1.15
CA ASN A 180 -34.99 -0.94 1.12
C ASN A 180 -34.07 -0.47 -0.02
N ILE A 181 -34.23 -1.08 -1.20
CA ILE A 181 -33.41 -0.79 -2.38
C ILE A 181 -33.95 0.48 -3.03
N PRO A 182 -33.15 1.55 -3.19
CA PRO A 182 -33.60 2.76 -3.88
C PRO A 182 -33.78 2.47 -5.38
N LEU A 183 -34.93 2.85 -5.92
CA LEU A 183 -35.29 2.64 -7.34
C LEU A 183 -34.28 3.26 -8.32
N GLU A 184 -33.59 4.31 -7.91
CA GLU A 184 -32.52 4.98 -8.69
C GLU A 184 -31.33 4.03 -8.99
N GLN A 185 -30.95 3.17 -8.04
CA GLN A 185 -29.86 2.22 -8.26
C GLN A 185 -30.26 1.14 -9.26
N ILE A 186 -31.53 0.75 -9.27
CA ILE A 186 -32.07 -0.24 -10.23
C ILE A 186 -32.12 0.39 -11.63
N SER A 187 -32.56 1.65 -11.76
CA SER A 187 -32.59 2.32 -13.06
C SER A 187 -31.17 2.48 -13.64
N ASP A 188 -30.20 2.90 -12.83
CA ASP A 188 -28.81 3.04 -13.27
C ASP A 188 -28.22 1.72 -13.75
N PHE A 189 -28.52 0.62 -13.04
CA PHE A 189 -28.08 -0.71 -13.44
C PHE A 189 -28.67 -1.13 -14.80
N ILE A 190 -29.98 -0.94 -14.98
CA ILE A 190 -30.67 -1.25 -16.25
C ILE A 190 -30.12 -0.38 -17.38
N PHE A 191 -29.97 0.92 -17.18
CA PHE A 191 -29.43 1.84 -18.19
C PHE A 191 -28.00 1.47 -18.58
N LYS A 192 -27.15 1.11 -17.62
CA LYS A 192 -25.78 0.65 -17.90
C LYS A 192 -25.79 -0.61 -18.76
N TYR A 193 -26.67 -1.56 -18.46
CA TYR A 193 -26.76 -2.82 -19.20
C TYR A 193 -27.34 -2.64 -20.62
N ILE A 194 -28.38 -1.82 -20.77
CA ILE A 194 -28.94 -1.44 -22.09
C ILE A 194 -27.88 -0.73 -22.92
N LYS A 195 -27.16 0.24 -22.32
CA LYS A 195 -26.10 0.99 -23.00
C LYS A 195 -24.95 0.06 -23.42
N TYR A 196 -24.56 -0.89 -22.57
CA TYR A 196 -23.60 -1.92 -22.90
C TYR A 196 -24.08 -2.79 -24.07
N PHE A 197 -25.33 -3.25 -24.04
CA PHE A 197 -25.91 -4.06 -25.11
C PHE A 197 -25.96 -3.30 -26.44
N LEU A 198 -26.39 -2.03 -26.42
CA LEU A 198 -26.40 -1.15 -27.60
C LEU A 198 -25.00 -0.89 -28.17
N TYR A 199 -23.99 -0.70 -27.32
CA TYR A 199 -22.62 -0.57 -27.78
C TYR A 199 -22.08 -1.88 -28.35
N LYS A 200 -22.41 -3.02 -27.73
CA LYS A 200 -21.99 -4.35 -28.19
C LYS A 200 -22.61 -4.67 -29.55
N THR A 201 -23.89 -4.42 -29.75
CA THR A 201 -24.57 -4.63 -31.05
C THR A 201 -24.03 -3.66 -32.10
N LYS A 202 -23.84 -2.38 -31.76
CA LYS A 202 -23.22 -1.40 -32.66
C LYS A 202 -21.80 -1.80 -33.06
N PHE A 203 -21.02 -2.33 -32.12
CA PHE A 203 -19.67 -2.84 -32.38
C PHE A 203 -19.69 -4.08 -33.28
N GLN A 204 -20.61 -5.03 -33.07
CA GLN A 204 -20.79 -6.20 -33.92
C GLN A 204 -21.21 -5.83 -35.35
N ILE A 205 -22.13 -4.88 -35.50
CA ILE A 205 -22.55 -4.37 -36.82
C ILE A 205 -21.40 -3.65 -37.52
N LYS A 206 -20.68 -2.77 -36.79
CA LYS A 206 -19.55 -2.04 -37.36
C LYS A 206 -18.41 -2.97 -37.78
N THR A 207 -18.05 -3.94 -36.94
CA THR A 207 -17.01 -4.93 -37.28
C THR A 207 -17.41 -5.83 -38.45
N TYR A 208 -18.70 -6.13 -38.61
CA TYR A 208 -19.19 -6.85 -39.78
C TYR A 208 -19.12 -5.98 -41.05
N LEU A 209 -19.53 -4.71 -40.98
CA LEU A 209 -19.42 -3.76 -42.08
C LEU A 209 -17.96 -3.51 -42.48
N ASP A 210 -17.06 -3.32 -41.53
CA ASP A 210 -15.62 -3.11 -41.78
C ASP A 210 -15.00 -4.35 -42.46
N LYS A 211 -15.42 -5.57 -42.09
CA LYS A 211 -15.02 -6.81 -42.80
C LYS A 211 -15.50 -6.86 -44.24
N VAL A 212 -16.73 -6.40 -44.50
CA VAL A 212 -17.30 -6.36 -45.86
C VAL A 212 -16.58 -5.30 -46.70
N VAL A 213 -16.32 -4.11 -46.15
CA VAL A 213 -15.56 -3.05 -46.83
C VAL A 213 -14.14 -3.53 -47.15
N LEU A 214 -13.45 -4.16 -46.18
CA LEU A 214 -12.12 -4.76 -46.38
C LEU A 214 -12.13 -5.85 -47.46
N TYR A 215 -13.19 -6.64 -47.56
CA TYR A 215 -13.34 -7.65 -48.61
C TYR A 215 -13.47 -7.01 -50.00
N TYR A 216 -14.29 -5.97 -50.14
CA TYR A 216 -14.42 -5.22 -51.39
C TYR A 216 -13.15 -4.46 -51.78
N ASP A 217 -12.47 -3.85 -50.82
CA ASP A 217 -11.19 -3.17 -51.05
C ASP A 217 -10.10 -4.18 -51.46
N LYS A 218 -10.06 -5.37 -50.88
CA LYS A 218 -9.14 -6.44 -51.28
C LYS A 218 -9.36 -6.93 -52.72
N ILE A 219 -10.62 -6.98 -53.18
CA ILE A 219 -10.95 -7.31 -54.58
C ILE A 219 -10.55 -6.16 -55.52
N LYS A 220 -10.79 -4.91 -55.13
CA LYS A 220 -10.42 -3.72 -55.92
C LYS A 220 -8.89 -3.56 -56.02
N HIS A 221 -8.18 -3.83 -54.92
CA HIS A 221 -6.73 -3.78 -54.84
C HIS A 221 -6.07 -4.92 -55.66
N ASN A 222 -6.63 -6.14 -55.63
CA ASN A 222 -6.15 -7.25 -56.47
C ASN A 222 -6.37 -7.00 -57.98
N LYS A 223 -7.39 -6.23 -58.36
CA LYS A 223 -7.64 -5.85 -59.75
C LYS A 223 -6.68 -4.75 -60.24
N ASN A 224 -6.28 -3.84 -59.35
CA ASN A 224 -5.31 -2.77 -59.66
C ASN A 224 -3.85 -3.27 -59.66
N ILE A 225 -3.50 -4.26 -58.81
CA ILE A 225 -2.16 -4.87 -58.74
C ILE A 225 -1.80 -5.61 -60.06
N LYS A 226 -2.78 -6.17 -60.79
CA LYS A 226 -2.52 -6.84 -62.07
C LYS A 226 -2.33 -5.89 -63.28
N LEU A 227 -2.59 -4.59 -63.11
CA LEU A 227 -2.64 -3.62 -64.23
C LEU A 227 -1.60 -2.50 -64.10
N SER A 228 -0.73 -2.52 -63.10
CA SER A 228 0.32 -1.51 -62.93
C SER A 228 1.62 -2.14 -62.43
N ILE A 229 2.34 -2.77 -63.36
CA ILE A 229 3.80 -2.88 -63.25
C ILE A 229 4.40 -1.94 -64.29
N PRO A 230 4.75 -0.69 -63.92
CA PRO A 230 5.83 0.02 -64.54
C PRO A 230 7.09 -0.24 -63.72
N SER A 231 8.10 -0.78 -64.39
CA SER A 231 9.49 -0.73 -63.99
C SER A 231 9.93 0.73 -63.77
N GLN A 232 10.07 1.15 -62.52
CA GLN A 232 10.84 2.35 -62.19
C GLN A 232 11.78 2.05 -61.03
N THR A 233 13.05 2.07 -61.40
CA THR A 233 14.23 2.09 -60.55
C THR A 233 14.17 3.37 -59.72
N GLU A 234 13.73 3.28 -58.47
CA GLU A 234 13.95 4.34 -57.47
C GLU A 234 15.02 3.86 -56.51
N THR A 235 16.21 4.44 -56.69
CA THR A 235 17.29 4.53 -55.72
C THR A 235 16.75 5.03 -54.38
N LYS A 236 16.52 4.11 -53.43
CA LYS A 236 16.37 4.46 -52.02
C LYS A 236 17.75 4.81 -51.46
N ILE A 237 17.89 6.05 -51.03
CA ILE A 237 18.97 6.49 -50.16
C ILE A 237 18.77 5.76 -48.83
N GLU A 238 19.57 4.74 -48.57
CA GLU A 238 19.70 4.14 -47.24
C GLU A 238 20.32 5.18 -46.31
N THR A 239 19.50 5.92 -45.56
CA THR A 239 19.97 6.48 -44.29
C THR A 239 20.19 5.31 -43.35
N LYS A 240 21.42 4.80 -43.28
CA LYS A 240 21.82 3.77 -42.32
C LYS A 240 21.57 4.31 -40.91
N THR A 241 20.63 3.70 -40.20
CA THR A 241 20.43 3.90 -38.77
C THR A 241 21.74 3.52 -38.06
N SER A 242 22.35 4.46 -37.34
CA SER A 242 23.59 4.19 -36.61
C SER A 242 23.25 3.54 -35.27
N VAL A 243 23.68 2.29 -35.10
CA VAL A 243 23.64 1.59 -33.81
C VAL A 243 24.89 1.98 -33.02
N GLU A 244 24.71 2.70 -31.92
CA GLU A 244 25.81 3.07 -31.01
C GLU A 244 25.85 2.08 -29.85
N ILE A 245 26.62 1.01 -29.99
CA ILE A 245 26.82 0.05 -28.90
C ILE A 245 27.79 0.67 -27.87
N PRO A 246 27.41 0.78 -26.58
CA PRO A 246 28.30 1.30 -25.54
C PRO A 246 29.60 0.48 -25.45
N GLU A 247 30.77 1.13 -25.55
CA GLU A 247 32.04 0.46 -25.28
C GLU A 247 32.15 0.12 -23.79
N GLU A 248 32.15 -1.18 -23.47
CA GLU A 248 32.29 -1.67 -22.11
C GLU A 248 33.73 -1.42 -21.59
N LYS A 249 33.92 -0.35 -20.83
CA LYS A 249 35.21 -0.04 -20.20
C LYS A 249 35.50 -1.05 -19.08
N LYS A 250 36.30 -2.08 -19.39
CA LYS A 250 36.78 -3.07 -18.41
C LYS A 250 37.72 -2.41 -17.38
N HIS A 251 37.15 -1.86 -16.33
CA HIS A 251 37.90 -1.44 -15.15
C HIS A 251 38.26 -2.68 -14.33
N VAL A 252 39.56 -2.89 -14.07
CA VAL A 252 40.01 -3.93 -13.15
C VAL A 252 40.10 -3.31 -11.75
N SER A 253 39.26 -3.76 -10.82
CA SER A 253 39.26 -3.30 -9.44
C SER A 253 40.58 -3.66 -8.75
N GLN A 254 41.25 -2.65 -8.17
CA GLN A 254 42.47 -2.88 -7.39
C GLN A 254 42.18 -3.62 -6.09
N ARG A 255 40.98 -3.41 -5.52
CA ARG A 255 40.55 -4.07 -4.28
C ARG A 255 40.24 -5.54 -4.52
N GLU A 256 39.49 -5.86 -5.57
CA GLU A 256 39.16 -7.23 -5.95
C GLU A 256 40.43 -8.05 -6.25
N PHE A 257 41.40 -7.44 -6.94
CA PHE A 257 42.69 -8.08 -7.19
C PHE A 257 43.46 -8.40 -5.90
N LYS A 258 43.50 -7.46 -4.94
CA LYS A 258 44.15 -7.68 -3.62
C LYS A 258 43.45 -8.73 -2.77
N GLU A 259 42.12 -8.72 -2.73
CA GLU A 259 41.34 -9.68 -1.93
C GLU A 259 41.39 -11.10 -2.53
N LYS A 260 41.44 -11.24 -3.86
CA LYS A 260 41.65 -12.53 -4.54
C LYS A 260 43.06 -13.10 -4.35
N GLN A 261 44.04 -12.26 -4.02
CA GLN A 261 45.43 -12.66 -3.83
C GLN A 261 45.74 -13.22 -2.44
N HIS A 262 44.75 -13.55 -1.61
CA HIS A 262 44.98 -13.87 -0.20
C HIS A 262 46.12 -14.89 0.03
N ASP A 263 47.09 -14.44 0.84
CA ASP A 263 48.33 -15.14 1.22
C ASP A 263 48.08 -16.53 1.83
N LEU A 264 48.92 -17.51 1.46
CA LEU A 264 49.01 -18.87 2.04
C LEU A 264 49.29 -18.91 3.57
N PHE A 265 49.48 -17.75 4.21
CA PHE A 265 49.69 -17.61 5.64
C PHE A 265 48.59 -16.73 6.23
N THR A 266 47.84 -17.27 7.18
CA THR A 266 46.77 -16.59 7.91
C THR A 266 47.32 -15.43 8.74
N ASN A 267 47.46 -14.27 8.12
CA ASN A 267 47.42 -13.01 8.83
C ASN A 267 45.96 -12.56 8.86
N ASP A 268 45.32 -12.67 10.02
CA ASP A 268 44.01 -12.06 10.31
C ASP A 268 44.00 -10.63 9.74
N SER A 269 43.33 -10.45 8.62
CA SER A 269 43.33 -9.17 7.93
C SER A 269 42.61 -8.17 8.84
N LYS A 270 43.36 -7.15 9.31
CA LYS A 270 42.89 -5.98 10.08
C LYS A 270 41.84 -5.13 9.34
N SER A 271 41.31 -5.59 8.21
CA SER A 271 40.22 -4.91 7.53
C SER A 271 38.94 -5.05 8.35
N ARG A 272 38.37 -3.91 8.73
CA ARG A 272 37.05 -3.78 9.37
C ARG A 272 35.90 -3.78 8.35
N LEU A 273 36.22 -3.70 7.05
CA LEU A 273 35.23 -3.68 5.97
C LEU A 273 34.92 -5.11 5.48
N PRO A 274 33.68 -5.37 4.99
CA PRO A 274 33.29 -6.66 4.42
C PRO A 274 34.07 -7.04 3.15
N LEU A 275 34.23 -8.34 2.89
CA LEU A 275 34.93 -8.89 1.72
C LEU A 275 34.03 -8.89 0.47
N LEU A 276 34.58 -8.53 -0.70
CA LEU A 276 33.85 -8.50 -1.98
C LEU A 276 33.36 -9.88 -2.45
N GLU A 277 33.89 -10.96 -1.89
CA GLU A 277 33.46 -12.34 -2.16
C GLU A 277 32.03 -12.61 -1.67
N PHE A 278 31.56 -11.89 -0.64
CA PHE A 278 30.19 -12.05 -0.16
C PHE A 278 29.14 -11.59 -1.16
N LEU A 279 29.53 -10.75 -2.13
CA LEU A 279 28.66 -10.31 -3.21
C LEU A 279 28.80 -11.23 -4.42
N ILE A 280 27.67 -11.51 -5.06
CA ILE A 280 27.55 -12.34 -6.24
C ILE A 280 27.65 -11.46 -7.48
N LYS A 281 28.35 -11.96 -8.50
CA LYS A 281 28.29 -11.40 -9.84
C LYS A 281 27.31 -12.25 -10.64
N HIS A 282 26.22 -11.65 -11.09
CA HIS A 282 25.35 -12.26 -12.08
C HIS A 282 25.97 -12.02 -13.46
N GLU A 283 26.44 -13.09 -14.11
CA GLU A 283 26.90 -13.01 -15.49
C GLU A 283 25.68 -12.79 -16.39
N SER A 284 25.65 -11.68 -17.13
CA SER A 284 24.77 -11.57 -18.28
C SER A 284 25.42 -12.31 -19.44
N GLU A 285 24.68 -13.24 -20.06
CA GLU A 285 25.02 -13.67 -21.42
C GLU A 285 25.08 -12.39 -22.25
N LYS A 286 26.24 -12.08 -22.83
CA LYS A 286 26.39 -10.90 -23.66
C LYS A 286 25.33 -10.95 -24.73
N MET A 287 24.33 -10.08 -24.64
CA MET A 287 23.44 -9.85 -25.76
C MET A 287 24.32 -9.33 -26.89
N THR A 288 24.68 -10.20 -27.83
CA THR A 288 25.00 -9.77 -29.17
C THR A 288 23.69 -9.19 -29.68
N HIS A 289 23.49 -7.88 -29.47
CA HIS A 289 22.39 -7.18 -30.09
C HIS A 289 22.54 -7.42 -31.58
N ASP A 290 21.67 -8.27 -32.12
CA ASP A 290 21.67 -8.55 -33.53
C ASP A 290 21.22 -7.26 -34.22
N ASP A 291 22.13 -6.61 -34.94
CA ASP A 291 21.87 -5.35 -35.64
C ASP A 291 20.64 -5.49 -36.53
N GLU A 292 20.37 -6.69 -37.07
CA GLU A 292 19.15 -6.96 -37.84
C GLU A 292 17.88 -6.81 -36.99
N SER A 293 17.86 -7.35 -35.78
CA SER A 293 16.72 -7.27 -34.86
C SER A 293 16.44 -5.83 -34.42
N LEU A 294 17.48 -5.04 -34.12
CA LEU A 294 17.34 -3.61 -33.79
C LEU A 294 16.83 -2.79 -34.97
N ASN A 295 17.29 -3.10 -36.19
CA ASN A 295 16.80 -2.45 -37.40
C ASN A 295 15.34 -2.82 -37.71
N LEU A 296 14.93 -4.07 -37.47
CA LEU A 296 13.53 -4.48 -37.58
C LEU A 296 12.64 -3.74 -36.57
N MET A 297 13.08 -3.63 -35.31
CA MET A 297 12.36 -2.89 -34.27
C MET A 297 12.24 -1.40 -34.63
N SER A 298 13.28 -0.82 -35.21
CA SER A 298 13.28 0.58 -35.68
C SER A 298 12.20 0.80 -36.75
N ARG A 299 12.15 -0.06 -37.77
CA ARG A 299 11.11 0.02 -38.82
C ARG A 299 9.71 -0.19 -38.27
N LEU A 300 9.54 -1.14 -37.35
CA LEU A 300 8.27 -1.41 -36.67
C LEU A 300 7.79 -0.19 -35.89
N LEU A 301 8.71 0.51 -35.20
CA LEU A 301 8.42 1.74 -34.49
C LEU A 301 7.95 2.86 -35.44
N GLU A 302 8.65 3.05 -36.57
CA GLU A 302 8.28 4.04 -37.59
C GLU A 302 6.90 3.75 -38.18
N ASP A 303 6.64 2.50 -38.58
CA ASP A 303 5.35 2.07 -39.14
C ASP A 303 4.21 2.26 -38.14
N ASN A 304 4.44 1.91 -36.86
CA ASN A 304 3.46 2.10 -35.80
C ASN A 304 3.14 3.58 -35.57
N LEU A 305 4.16 4.44 -35.49
CA LEU A 305 3.94 5.88 -35.36
C LEU A 305 3.17 6.43 -36.55
N ALA A 306 3.51 6.00 -37.78
CA ALA A 306 2.83 6.40 -39.00
C ALA A 306 1.35 6.00 -38.99
N ASN A 307 1.02 4.81 -38.48
CA ASN A 307 -0.36 4.35 -38.32
C ASN A 307 -1.20 5.22 -37.37
N PHE A 308 -0.56 5.88 -36.38
CA PHE A 308 -1.19 6.87 -35.51
C PHE A 308 -1.19 8.30 -36.08
N GLY A 309 -0.73 8.47 -37.32
CA GLY A 309 -0.65 9.77 -38.00
C GLY A 309 0.56 10.61 -37.59
N ILE A 310 1.58 10.01 -36.97
CA ILE A 310 2.84 10.66 -36.60
C ILE A 310 3.94 10.13 -37.51
N LYS A 311 4.45 10.97 -38.41
CA LYS A 311 5.64 10.61 -39.20
C LYS A 311 6.89 10.97 -38.41
N ALA A 312 7.74 9.97 -38.16
CA ALA A 312 9.03 10.13 -37.52
C ALA A 312 10.01 9.11 -38.12
N VAL A 313 11.29 9.43 -38.08
CA VAL A 313 12.39 8.55 -38.52
C VAL A 313 13.31 8.27 -37.34
N VAL A 314 13.77 7.03 -37.21
CA VAL A 314 14.76 6.63 -36.19
C VAL A 314 16.14 7.06 -36.67
N GLU A 315 16.79 7.95 -35.92
CA GLU A 315 18.12 8.48 -36.22
C GLU A 315 19.22 7.60 -35.63
N SER A 316 19.08 7.20 -34.36
CA SER A 316 20.05 6.37 -33.66
C SER A 316 19.38 5.36 -32.73
N VAL A 317 20.06 4.24 -32.49
CA VAL A 317 19.65 3.19 -31.54
C VAL A 317 20.77 2.95 -30.54
N LYS A 318 20.44 3.06 -29.27
CA LYS A 318 21.36 2.90 -28.13
C LYS A 318 20.88 1.76 -27.26
N PRO A 319 21.36 0.53 -27.49
CA PRO A 319 20.97 -0.61 -26.66
C PRO A 319 21.59 -0.51 -25.26
N GLY A 320 20.83 -0.99 -24.27
CA GLY A 320 21.19 -0.98 -22.86
C GLY A 320 20.84 -2.31 -22.18
N PRO A 321 21.11 -2.45 -20.88
CA PRO A 321 20.95 -3.73 -20.17
C PRO A 321 19.47 -4.15 -19.97
N ILE A 322 18.56 -3.18 -19.82
CA ILE A 322 17.12 -3.45 -19.56
C ILE A 322 16.22 -2.86 -20.65
N VAL A 323 16.61 -1.71 -21.20
CA VAL A 323 15.87 -1.01 -22.25
C VAL A 323 16.82 -0.63 -23.38
N THR A 324 16.25 -0.50 -24.58
CA THR A 324 16.90 0.09 -25.73
C THR A 324 16.29 1.46 -25.99
N LEU A 325 17.14 2.48 -26.14
CA LEU A 325 16.73 3.84 -26.47
C LEU A 325 16.76 4.03 -27.99
N PHE A 326 15.60 4.36 -28.56
CA PHE A 326 15.45 4.76 -29.96
C PHE A 326 15.32 6.28 -30.01
N GLU A 327 16.27 6.96 -30.64
CA GLU A 327 16.19 8.40 -30.87
C GLU A 327 15.45 8.66 -32.18
N ILE A 328 14.30 9.30 -32.08
CA ILE A 328 13.46 9.61 -33.24
C ILE A 328 13.42 11.10 -33.54
N ASN A 329 13.41 11.40 -34.83
CA ASN A 329 13.25 12.74 -35.34
C ASN A 329 11.86 12.89 -35.97
N PRO A 330 10.89 13.53 -35.29
CA PRO A 330 9.54 13.70 -35.79
C PRO A 330 9.47 14.79 -36.89
N GLU A 331 8.50 14.67 -37.80
CA GLU A 331 8.27 15.68 -38.84
C GLU A 331 7.98 17.07 -38.24
N ILE A 332 8.43 18.12 -38.94
CA ILE A 332 8.30 19.51 -38.51
C ILE A 332 6.83 19.84 -38.18
N GLY A 333 6.60 20.43 -37.02
CA GLY A 333 5.27 20.80 -36.54
C GLY A 333 4.58 19.74 -35.67
N THR A 334 5.13 18.53 -35.58
CA THR A 334 4.66 17.49 -34.66
C THR A 334 4.91 17.91 -33.22
N LYS A 335 3.86 17.90 -32.39
CA LYS A 335 3.99 18.21 -30.96
C LYS A 335 4.47 16.98 -30.21
N VAL A 336 5.56 17.07 -29.44
CA VAL A 336 6.07 15.95 -28.61
C VAL A 336 4.99 15.39 -27.68
N ALA A 337 4.14 16.24 -27.11
CA ALA A 337 3.01 15.84 -26.28
C ALA A 337 2.00 14.91 -26.99
N SER A 338 1.94 14.90 -28.33
CA SER A 338 1.12 13.95 -29.08
C SER A 338 1.72 12.54 -29.06
N ILE A 339 3.04 12.44 -29.16
CA ILE A 339 3.79 11.18 -29.01
C ILE A 339 3.63 10.68 -27.56
N SER A 340 3.86 11.54 -26.55
CA SER A 340 3.74 11.19 -25.12
C SER A 340 2.38 10.54 -24.77
N LYS A 341 1.29 11.00 -25.41
CA LYS A 341 -0.07 10.45 -25.20
C LYS A 341 -0.28 9.05 -25.77
N LEU A 342 0.50 8.67 -26.78
CA LEU A 342 0.42 7.37 -27.43
C LEU A 342 1.23 6.29 -26.73
N SER A 343 1.96 6.59 -25.65
CA SER A 343 2.82 5.63 -24.94
C SER A 343 2.16 4.27 -24.69
N LYS A 344 0.91 4.25 -24.20
CA LYS A 344 0.15 3.02 -23.93
C LYS A 344 -0.27 2.29 -25.21
N ASP A 345 -0.65 3.03 -26.24
CA ASP A 345 -1.06 2.45 -27.51
C ASP A 345 0.14 1.88 -28.26
N LEU A 346 1.28 2.58 -28.24
CA LEU A 346 2.54 2.16 -28.81
C LEU A 346 3.09 0.91 -28.10
N ALA A 347 3.05 0.89 -26.76
CA ALA A 347 3.41 -0.32 -26.00
C ALA A 347 2.58 -1.53 -26.43
N ARG A 348 1.27 -1.35 -26.61
CA ARG A 348 0.36 -2.41 -27.07
C ARG A 348 0.67 -2.87 -28.50
N THR A 349 0.91 -1.96 -29.44
CA THR A 349 1.21 -2.34 -30.83
C THR A 349 2.58 -2.99 -30.97
N MET A 350 3.53 -2.65 -30.09
CA MET A 350 4.86 -3.26 -30.04
C MET A 350 4.90 -4.53 -29.17
N SER A 351 3.78 -4.93 -28.56
CA SER A 351 3.69 -6.10 -27.67
C SER A 351 4.66 -6.08 -26.48
N VAL A 352 4.90 -4.88 -25.93
CA VAL A 352 5.74 -4.68 -24.74
C VAL A 352 4.91 -4.17 -23.55
N ASN A 353 5.41 -4.41 -22.33
CA ASN A 353 4.68 -4.05 -21.10
C ASN A 353 4.42 -2.54 -20.97
N SER A 354 5.43 -1.73 -21.27
CA SER A 354 5.35 -0.28 -21.24
C SER A 354 6.41 0.31 -22.17
N VAL A 355 6.16 1.52 -22.64
CA VAL A 355 7.13 2.32 -23.39
C VAL A 355 7.22 3.68 -22.72
N ARG A 356 8.45 4.13 -22.51
CA ARG A 356 8.71 5.44 -21.91
C ARG A 356 9.16 6.42 -22.98
N ILE A 357 8.57 7.61 -22.95
CA ILE A 357 8.85 8.68 -23.90
C ILE A 357 9.65 9.76 -23.18
N VAL A 358 10.86 9.99 -23.67
CA VAL A 358 11.76 11.03 -23.18
C VAL A 358 11.59 12.25 -24.08
N GLU A 359 10.88 13.26 -23.56
CA GLU A 359 10.50 14.43 -24.35
C GLU A 359 11.68 15.26 -24.84
N THR A 360 12.78 15.27 -24.09
CA THR A 360 13.99 16.03 -24.42
C THR A 360 15.23 15.22 -24.08
N ILE A 361 16.08 15.00 -25.08
CA ILE A 361 17.43 14.45 -24.90
C ILE A 361 18.41 15.62 -24.86
N GLN A 362 19.28 15.68 -23.86
CA GLN A 362 20.26 16.77 -23.76
C GLN A 362 21.24 16.71 -24.94
N GLY A 363 21.37 17.83 -25.66
CA GLY A 363 22.30 17.93 -26.79
C GLY A 363 21.79 17.39 -28.12
N SER A 364 20.53 16.94 -28.21
CA SER A 364 19.89 16.48 -29.44
C SER A 364 18.49 17.10 -29.61
N SER A 365 18.04 17.27 -30.86
CA SER A 365 16.65 17.63 -31.19
C SER A 365 15.70 16.43 -31.21
N CYS A 366 16.23 15.22 -31.02
CA CYS A 366 15.44 13.99 -31.05
C CYS A 366 14.57 13.81 -29.80
N VAL A 367 13.48 13.07 -30.00
CA VAL A 367 12.66 12.51 -28.92
C VAL A 367 13.13 11.09 -28.67
N GLY A 368 13.29 10.71 -27.40
CA GLY A 368 13.70 9.35 -27.03
C GLY A 368 12.50 8.45 -26.81
N ILE A 369 12.53 7.24 -27.35
CA ILE A 369 11.58 6.17 -27.04
C ILE A 369 12.36 5.00 -26.43
N GLU A 370 12.13 4.74 -25.15
CA GLU A 370 12.76 3.65 -24.41
C GLU A 370 11.84 2.43 -24.44
N ILE A 371 12.30 1.36 -25.08
CA ILE A 371 11.58 0.10 -25.24
C ILE A 371 12.27 -0.99 -24.41
N PRO A 372 11.53 -1.78 -23.61
CA PRO A 372 12.11 -2.89 -22.85
C PRO A 372 12.72 -3.94 -23.78
N ASN A 373 13.90 -4.43 -23.41
CA ASN A 373 14.48 -5.60 -24.05
C ASN A 373 13.65 -6.86 -23.73
N GLU A 374 13.68 -7.84 -24.62
CA GLU A 374 13.03 -9.15 -24.40
C GLU A 374 13.68 -9.87 -23.22
N GLU A 375 15.00 -9.92 -23.20
CA GLU A 375 15.80 -10.42 -22.09
C GLU A 375 16.43 -9.24 -21.34
N ARG A 376 16.21 -9.19 -20.03
CA ARG A 376 16.69 -8.09 -19.17
C ARG A 376 17.83 -8.59 -18.31
N GLU A 377 18.94 -7.85 -18.32
CA GLU A 377 20.08 -8.18 -17.46
C GLU A 377 19.80 -7.84 -16.00
N VAL A 378 20.31 -8.67 -15.08
CA VAL A 378 20.32 -8.36 -13.66
C VAL A 378 21.53 -7.48 -13.35
N VAL A 379 21.27 -6.26 -12.85
CA VAL A 379 22.34 -5.34 -12.45
C VAL A 379 22.86 -5.75 -11.08
N SER A 380 24.01 -6.41 -11.00
CA SER A 380 24.58 -6.87 -9.72
C SER A 380 25.13 -5.69 -8.89
N LEU A 381 24.86 -5.66 -7.58
CA LEU A 381 25.49 -4.68 -6.67
C LEU A 381 27.02 -4.74 -6.72
N LYS A 382 27.58 -5.94 -6.85
CA LYS A 382 29.03 -6.14 -6.99
C LYS A 382 29.62 -5.33 -8.14
N ASP A 383 28.96 -5.30 -9.30
CA ASP A 383 29.44 -4.58 -10.49
C ASP A 383 29.57 -3.08 -10.23
N ILE A 384 28.68 -2.52 -9.41
CA ILE A 384 28.73 -1.10 -9.05
C ILE A 384 29.81 -0.84 -8.00
N ILE A 385 29.99 -1.74 -7.02
CA ILE A 385 31.00 -1.56 -5.96
C ILE A 385 32.43 -1.68 -6.52
N ILE A 386 32.66 -2.55 -7.51
CA ILE A 386 33.98 -2.68 -8.18
C ILE A 386 34.21 -1.61 -9.26
N SER A 387 33.20 -0.79 -9.56
CA SER A 387 33.30 0.27 -10.55
C SER A 387 34.31 1.33 -10.15
N LYS A 388 34.87 2.00 -11.16
CA LYS A 388 35.80 3.11 -10.97
C LYS A 388 35.16 4.27 -10.20
N GLU A 389 33.88 4.52 -10.47
CA GLU A 389 33.05 5.57 -9.91
C GLU A 389 32.92 5.40 -8.39
N TYR A 390 32.62 4.18 -7.94
CA TYR A 390 32.50 3.86 -6.52
C TYR A 390 33.86 3.81 -5.81
N GLU A 391 34.87 3.14 -6.38
CA GLU A 391 36.19 3.01 -5.77
C GLU A 391 36.91 4.35 -5.60
N LYS A 392 36.89 5.21 -6.63
CA LYS A 392 37.56 6.51 -6.59
C LYS A 392 36.88 7.52 -5.67
N SER A 393 35.61 7.34 -5.34
CA SER A 393 34.92 8.23 -4.42
C SER A 393 35.59 8.19 -3.05
N LYS A 394 36.00 9.36 -2.53
CA LYS A 394 36.53 9.49 -1.16
C LYS A 394 35.42 9.75 -0.13
N ALA A 395 34.18 9.93 -0.57
CA ALA A 395 33.08 10.23 0.33
C ALA A 395 32.66 8.98 1.12
N PRO A 396 32.58 9.05 2.47
CA PRO A 396 32.19 7.90 3.28
C PRO A 396 30.74 7.47 3.01
N LEU A 397 29.87 8.41 2.63
CA LEU A 397 28.45 8.17 2.35
C LEU A 397 28.16 7.93 0.87
N THR A 398 29.05 7.23 0.17
CA THR A 398 28.83 6.86 -1.23
C THR A 398 27.86 5.68 -1.30
N ILE A 399 26.78 5.82 -2.05
CA ILE A 399 25.78 4.79 -2.32
C ILE A 399 25.84 4.35 -3.79
N ALA A 400 25.79 3.04 -4.03
CA ALA A 400 25.59 2.50 -5.37
C ALA A 400 24.09 2.54 -5.70
N LEU A 401 23.72 3.19 -6.80
CA LEU A 401 22.34 3.24 -7.24
C LEU A 401 22.04 2.08 -8.20
N GLY A 402 22.92 1.88 -9.18
CA GLY A 402 22.69 0.90 -10.24
C GLY A 402 23.42 1.27 -11.53
N LYS A 403 22.88 0.89 -12.68
CA LYS A 403 23.36 1.30 -14.01
C LYS A 403 22.40 2.31 -14.65
N ASP A 404 22.89 3.21 -15.50
CA ASP A 404 22.02 4.01 -16.36
C ASP A 404 21.47 3.19 -17.53
N ILE A 405 20.69 3.84 -18.40
CA ILE A 405 20.10 3.21 -19.60
C ILE A 405 21.14 2.67 -20.59
N GLN A 406 22.40 3.12 -20.53
CA GLN A 406 23.49 2.65 -21.39
C GLN A 406 24.38 1.63 -20.68
N GLY A 407 24.06 1.24 -19.45
CA GLY A 407 24.83 0.29 -18.67
C GLY A 407 25.98 0.88 -17.86
N ASN A 408 26.15 2.21 -17.83
CA ASN A 408 27.21 2.83 -17.03
C ASN A 408 26.86 2.81 -15.54
N PRO A 409 27.81 2.50 -14.65
CA PRO A 409 27.58 2.50 -13.21
C PRO A 409 27.27 3.91 -12.68
N VAL A 410 26.22 4.02 -11.87
CA VAL A 410 25.77 5.26 -11.24
C VAL A 410 25.91 5.16 -9.73
N CYS A 411 26.67 6.07 -9.15
CA CYS A 411 26.84 6.24 -7.71
C CYS A 411 26.45 7.64 -7.28
N ALA A 412 26.04 7.78 -6.02
CA ALA A 412 25.62 9.02 -5.41
C ALA A 412 26.32 9.23 -4.06
N ASP A 413 26.43 10.47 -3.60
CA ASP A 413 27.00 10.81 -2.29
C ASP A 413 25.94 11.51 -1.43
N ILE A 414 25.53 10.87 -0.33
CA ILE A 414 24.48 11.40 0.57
C ILE A 414 24.89 12.76 1.17
N ASN A 415 26.18 13.06 1.33
CA ASN A 415 26.59 14.39 1.82
C ASN A 415 26.21 15.52 0.84
N LYS A 416 26.20 15.21 -0.46
CA LYS A 416 25.74 16.12 -1.52
C LYS A 416 24.22 16.07 -1.69
N LEU A 417 23.61 14.94 -1.33
CA LEU A 417 22.17 14.65 -1.34
C LEU A 417 21.63 14.63 0.11
N PRO A 418 21.62 15.76 0.84
CA PRO A 418 21.57 15.76 2.30
C PRO A 418 20.44 14.90 2.89
N HIS A 419 19.31 14.84 2.19
CA HIS A 419 18.20 13.95 2.47
C HIS A 419 17.68 13.37 1.15
N LEU A 420 17.20 12.13 1.18
CA LEU A 420 16.68 11.38 0.03
C LEU A 420 15.27 10.88 0.34
N LEU A 421 14.34 11.10 -0.59
CA LEU A 421 13.00 10.50 -0.60
C LEU A 421 12.97 9.35 -1.59
N VAL A 422 12.59 8.16 -1.14
CA VAL A 422 12.44 6.94 -1.96
C VAL A 422 10.97 6.52 -1.92
N ALA A 423 10.35 6.29 -3.08
CA ALA A 423 8.98 5.83 -3.12
C ALA A 423 8.70 4.91 -4.29
N GLY A 424 7.85 3.92 -4.08
CA GLY A 424 7.47 2.93 -5.09
C GLY A 424 6.47 1.92 -4.52
N THR A 425 5.63 1.34 -5.36
CA THR A 425 4.62 0.37 -4.92
C THR A 425 5.26 -0.97 -4.54
N THR A 426 4.50 -1.86 -3.90
CA THR A 426 4.96 -3.23 -3.59
C THR A 426 5.42 -3.94 -4.88
N GLY A 427 6.57 -4.62 -4.83
CA GLY A 427 7.16 -5.29 -6.00
C GLY A 427 7.94 -4.37 -6.95
N SER A 428 7.97 -3.06 -6.71
CA SER A 428 8.75 -2.11 -7.53
C SER A 428 10.27 -2.24 -7.36
N GLY A 429 10.74 -2.89 -6.28
CA GLY A 429 12.15 -2.99 -5.91
C GLY A 429 12.60 -2.01 -4.81
N LYS A 430 11.66 -1.33 -4.12
CA LYS A 430 11.96 -0.35 -3.06
C LYS A 430 12.89 -0.91 -1.97
N SER A 431 12.54 -2.07 -1.39
CA SER A 431 13.32 -2.68 -0.31
C SER A 431 14.72 -3.06 -0.77
N VAL A 432 14.84 -3.70 -1.95
CA VAL A 432 16.15 -4.04 -2.56
C VAL A 432 17.00 -2.79 -2.80
N ALA A 433 16.40 -1.69 -3.26
CA ALA A 433 17.11 -0.43 -3.43
C ALA A 433 17.64 0.13 -2.09
N ILE A 434 16.86 0.03 -1.00
CA ILE A 434 17.31 0.42 0.35
C ILE A 434 18.44 -0.49 0.83
N HIS A 435 18.33 -1.82 0.65
CA HIS A 435 19.38 -2.76 0.98
C HIS A 435 20.68 -2.47 0.21
N SER A 436 20.57 -2.20 -1.10
CA SER A 436 21.69 -1.81 -1.93
C SER A 436 22.39 -0.55 -1.40
N MET A 437 21.63 0.47 -0.99
CA MET A 437 22.20 1.68 -0.36
C MET A 437 22.89 1.38 0.96
N LEU A 438 22.25 0.61 1.86
CA LEU A 438 22.81 0.27 3.16
C LEU A 438 24.09 -0.56 3.03
N ILE A 439 24.08 -1.59 2.19
CA ILE A 439 25.28 -2.40 1.92
C ILE A 439 26.36 -1.54 1.29
N SER A 440 26.03 -0.64 0.36
CA SER A 440 27.00 0.31 -0.20
C SER A 440 27.66 1.17 0.87
N LEU A 441 26.92 1.62 1.88
CA LEU A 441 27.50 2.36 3.00
C LEU A 441 28.44 1.50 3.84
N LEU A 442 28.06 0.24 4.11
CA LEU A 442 28.85 -0.71 4.90
C LEU A 442 30.15 -1.15 4.19
N TYR A 443 30.16 -1.17 2.85
CA TYR A 443 31.38 -1.41 2.06
C TYR A 443 32.31 -0.18 1.99
N LYS A 444 31.81 1.00 2.37
CA LYS A 444 32.54 2.27 2.29
C LYS A 444 33.03 2.78 3.65
N SER A 445 32.27 2.57 4.72
CA SER A 445 32.46 3.22 6.01
C SER A 445 32.52 2.26 7.19
N ASP A 446 33.46 2.54 8.08
CA ASP A 446 33.60 1.92 9.40
C ASP A 446 32.64 2.55 10.43
N PRO A 447 32.31 1.90 11.57
CA PRO A 447 31.48 2.49 12.62
C PRO A 447 31.98 3.82 13.19
N SER A 448 33.28 4.10 13.06
CA SER A 448 33.88 5.39 13.43
C SER A 448 33.61 6.54 12.45
N ASP A 449 33.23 6.21 11.21
CA ASP A 449 32.86 7.15 10.15
C ASP A 449 31.35 7.26 9.97
N LEU A 450 30.62 6.16 10.16
CA LEU A 450 29.19 6.07 9.94
C LEU A 450 28.50 5.36 11.10
N LYS A 451 27.42 5.98 11.56
CA LYS A 451 26.42 5.38 12.41
C LYS A 451 25.03 5.50 11.79
N MET A 452 24.15 4.57 12.14
CA MET A 452 22.83 4.43 11.53
C MET A 452 21.75 4.36 12.60
N LEU A 453 20.60 4.93 12.28
CA LEU A 453 19.35 4.75 13.01
C LEU A 453 18.32 4.18 12.04
N LEU A 454 17.92 2.93 12.27
CA LEU A 454 17.00 2.21 11.37
C LEU A 454 15.63 2.14 12.02
N ILE A 455 14.60 2.56 11.29
CA ILE A 455 13.20 2.53 11.72
C ILE A 455 12.42 1.63 10.76
N ASP A 456 11.91 0.51 11.28
CA ASP A 456 11.13 -0.48 10.55
C ASP A 456 9.85 -0.84 11.33
N PRO A 457 8.75 -0.10 11.11
CA PRO A 457 7.50 -0.32 11.83
C PRO A 457 6.83 -1.67 11.50
N LYS A 458 7.29 -2.38 10.45
CA LYS A 458 6.72 -3.66 10.03
C LYS A 458 7.56 -4.87 10.42
N MET A 459 8.80 -4.66 10.91
CA MET A 459 9.75 -5.71 11.27
C MET A 459 10.12 -6.67 10.13
N LEU A 460 10.03 -6.23 8.87
CA LEU A 460 10.20 -7.11 7.71
C LEU A 460 11.57 -6.95 7.03
N GLU A 461 12.04 -5.73 6.87
CA GLU A 461 13.11 -5.41 5.94
C GLU A 461 14.41 -5.11 6.68
N LEU A 462 14.37 -4.16 7.63
CA LEU A 462 15.60 -3.65 8.27
C LEU A 462 16.02 -4.46 9.50
N SER A 463 15.16 -5.32 10.02
CA SER A 463 15.44 -6.19 11.17
C SER A 463 16.66 -7.10 10.93
N THR A 464 16.98 -7.43 9.67
CA THR A 464 18.18 -8.21 9.30
C THR A 464 19.48 -7.54 9.76
N TYR A 465 19.52 -6.21 9.87
CA TYR A 465 20.70 -5.44 10.28
C TYR A 465 20.89 -5.37 11.80
N GLU A 466 19.99 -5.92 12.60
CA GLU A 466 20.04 -5.86 14.06
C GLU A 466 21.39 -6.32 14.60
N GLY A 467 22.03 -5.57 15.50
CA GLY A 467 23.31 -5.94 16.14
C GLY A 467 24.58 -5.66 15.32
N ILE A 468 24.52 -4.99 14.17
CA ILE A 468 25.76 -4.46 13.53
C ILE A 468 26.33 -3.30 14.37
N PRO A 469 27.66 -3.12 14.40
CA PRO A 469 28.31 -2.07 15.18
C PRO A 469 27.99 -0.65 14.69
N HIS A 470 27.48 -0.50 13.48
CA HIS A 470 27.09 0.79 12.92
C HIS A 470 25.78 1.32 13.52
N LEU A 471 24.99 0.52 14.22
CA LEU A 471 23.75 1.00 14.84
C LEU A 471 24.03 1.87 16.08
N TYR A 472 23.25 2.95 16.23
CA TYR A 472 23.18 3.71 17.49
C TYR A 472 22.21 3.07 18.49
N HIS A 473 21.18 2.44 17.97
CA HIS A 473 20.10 1.83 18.70
C HIS A 473 19.67 0.58 17.95
N PRO A 474 19.16 -0.46 18.64
CA PRO A 474 18.40 -1.52 18.00
C PRO A 474 17.39 -0.98 16.97
N VAL A 475 17.09 -1.77 15.95
CA VAL A 475 16.14 -1.38 14.91
C VAL A 475 14.82 -1.00 15.58
N ILE A 476 14.40 0.25 15.37
CA ILE A 476 13.22 0.79 16.04
C ILE A 476 11.98 0.27 15.33
N THR A 477 11.11 -0.40 16.08
CA THR A 477 9.88 -0.99 15.56
C THR A 477 8.63 -0.28 16.09
N ASP A 478 8.71 0.30 17.30
CA ASP A 478 7.62 1.08 17.86
C ASP A 478 7.56 2.50 17.25
N MET A 479 6.34 2.95 16.94
CA MET A 479 6.15 4.24 16.27
C MET A 479 6.36 5.45 17.20
N ASN A 480 6.12 5.32 18.51
CA ASN A 480 6.40 6.39 19.48
C ASN A 480 7.90 6.49 19.73
N GLU A 481 8.57 5.34 19.86
CA GLU A 481 10.03 5.27 19.95
C GLU A 481 10.70 5.86 18.70
N ALA A 482 10.15 5.62 17.51
CA ALA A 482 10.64 6.25 16.28
C ALA A 482 10.56 7.79 16.34
N ALA A 483 9.48 8.33 16.91
CA ALA A 483 9.37 9.77 17.14
C ALA A 483 10.39 10.28 18.17
N ASN A 484 10.70 9.49 19.21
CA ASN A 484 11.79 9.77 20.15
C ASN A 484 13.16 9.75 19.46
N GLY A 485 13.43 8.77 18.59
CA GLY A 485 14.66 8.70 17.81
C GLY A 485 14.85 9.91 16.90
N LEU A 486 13.78 10.40 16.27
CA LEU A 486 13.81 11.66 15.50
C LEU A 486 14.04 12.89 16.38
N ARG A 487 13.44 12.95 17.58
CA ARG A 487 13.72 14.02 18.56
C ARG A 487 15.19 14.01 18.98
N TRP A 488 15.74 12.84 19.27
CA TRP A 488 17.15 12.67 19.60
C TRP A 488 18.05 13.16 18.46
N CYS A 489 17.72 12.86 17.20
CA CYS A 489 18.46 13.37 16.04
C CYS A 489 18.49 14.91 16.00
N VAL A 490 17.39 15.58 16.39
CA VAL A 490 17.35 17.04 16.49
C VAL A 490 18.24 17.55 17.63
N GLN A 491 18.22 16.89 18.79
CA GLN A 491 19.07 17.27 19.93
C GLN A 491 20.55 17.06 19.63
N GLU A 492 20.91 15.94 19.00
CA GLU A 492 22.27 15.63 18.56
C GLU A 492 22.73 16.62 17.48
N MET A 493 21.85 17.01 16.55
CA MET A 493 22.13 18.09 15.60
C MET A 493 22.49 19.39 16.33
N ASP A 494 21.68 19.82 17.30
CA ASP A 494 21.91 21.05 18.07
C ASP A 494 23.20 20.96 18.91
N ARG A 495 23.49 19.79 19.51
CA ARG A 495 24.78 19.52 20.20
C ARG A 495 25.96 19.68 19.25
N ARG A 496 25.89 19.07 18.07
CA ARG A 496 26.97 19.16 17.07
C ARG A 496 27.19 20.58 16.61
N TYR A 497 26.14 21.37 16.43
CA TYR A 497 26.28 22.80 16.11
C TYR A 497 27.04 23.58 17.20
N ARG A 498 26.81 23.29 18.49
CA ARG A 498 27.60 23.90 19.58
C ARG A 498 29.07 23.52 19.50
N LEU A 499 29.39 22.24 19.23
CA LEU A 499 30.78 21.77 19.08
C LEU A 499 31.46 22.41 17.86
N LEU A 500 30.76 22.50 16.73
CA LEU A 500 31.22 23.15 15.51
C LEU A 500 31.54 24.62 15.75
N ASN A 501 30.63 25.35 16.41
CA ASN A 501 30.82 26.75 16.76
C ASN A 501 31.97 26.96 17.76
N GLY A 502 32.15 26.04 18.73
CA GLY A 502 33.25 26.07 19.69
C GLY A 502 34.63 26.08 19.03
N LEU A 503 34.76 25.44 17.86
CA LEU A 503 35.98 25.43 17.04
C LEU A 503 35.92 26.38 15.82
N SER A 504 34.87 27.21 15.70
CA SER A 504 34.65 28.12 14.56
C SER A 504 34.59 27.43 13.19
N VAL A 505 34.05 26.21 13.15
CA VAL A 505 33.93 25.40 11.94
C VAL A 505 32.48 25.36 11.46
N LYS A 506 32.28 25.32 10.14
CA LYS A 506 30.93 25.30 9.54
C LYS A 506 30.37 23.90 9.28
N THR A 507 31.20 22.87 9.11
CA THR A 507 30.74 21.52 8.76
C THR A 507 31.49 20.44 9.52
N ILE A 508 30.83 19.28 9.67
CA ILE A 508 31.43 18.08 10.26
C ILE A 508 32.70 17.62 9.53
N GLN A 509 32.79 17.78 8.20
CA GLN A 509 34.01 17.43 7.44
C GLN A 509 35.22 18.20 7.96
N ALA A 510 35.07 19.52 8.09
CA ALA A 510 36.14 20.39 8.53
C ALA A 510 36.47 20.17 10.02
N TYR A 511 35.46 19.87 10.83
CA TYR A 511 35.64 19.56 12.26
C TYR A 511 36.43 18.26 12.45
N ASN A 512 36.05 17.19 11.74
CA ASN A 512 36.76 15.92 11.79
C ASN A 512 38.19 16.04 11.24
N LYS A 513 38.40 16.84 10.19
CA LYS A 513 39.75 17.09 9.66
C LYS A 513 40.65 17.75 10.71
N LEU A 514 40.17 18.79 11.40
CA LEU A 514 40.93 19.46 12.46
C LEU A 514 41.28 18.53 13.61
N ILE A 515 40.34 17.66 14.03
CA ILE A 515 40.59 16.71 15.12
C ILE A 515 41.60 15.63 14.72
N LEU A 516 41.55 15.16 13.47
CA LEU A 516 42.53 14.20 12.98
C LEU A 516 43.93 14.81 12.92
N GLU A 517 44.04 16.06 12.43
CA GLU A 517 45.30 16.81 12.40
C GLU A 517 45.83 17.08 13.83
N SER A 518 44.94 17.45 14.76
CA SER A 518 45.33 17.73 16.15
C SER A 518 45.80 16.46 16.87
N ASN A 519 45.11 15.33 16.67
CA ASN A 519 45.50 14.05 17.23
C ASN A 519 46.84 13.55 16.68
N GLN A 520 47.13 13.77 15.39
CA GLN A 520 48.42 13.45 14.79
C GLN A 520 49.56 14.31 15.38
N SER A 521 49.28 15.57 15.71
CA SER A 521 50.23 16.47 16.38
C SER A 521 50.38 16.23 17.89
N GLY A 522 49.63 15.29 18.47
CA GLY A 522 49.64 14.98 19.90
C GLY A 522 48.88 15.98 20.80
N LYS A 523 48.26 17.02 20.22
CA LYS A 523 47.52 18.06 20.97
C LYS A 523 46.02 17.80 20.89
N LYS A 524 45.42 17.29 21.97
CA LYS A 524 43.96 17.11 22.05
C LYS A 524 43.27 18.45 22.26
N LEU A 525 42.22 18.73 21.48
CA LEU A 525 41.43 19.95 21.60
C LEU A 525 40.41 19.80 22.75
N GLU A 526 40.40 20.74 23.67
CA GLU A 526 39.51 20.75 24.84
C GLU A 526 38.17 21.43 24.53
N ILE A 527 37.10 20.90 25.10
CA ILE A 527 35.76 21.47 25.04
C ILE A 527 35.64 22.52 26.13
N LYS A 528 35.32 23.76 25.77
CA LYS A 528 35.07 24.84 26.74
C LYS A 528 33.74 24.60 27.46
N SER A 529 33.76 23.96 28.62
CA SER A 529 32.63 23.86 29.55
C SER A 529 32.63 25.04 30.53
N ASN A 530 31.44 25.53 30.89
CA ASN A 530 31.26 26.59 31.90
C ASN A 530 31.30 26.04 33.34
N GLU A 531 31.36 24.72 33.51
CA GLU A 531 31.32 24.01 34.79
C GLU A 531 32.68 23.34 35.05
N GLY A 532 33.26 23.62 36.21
CA GLY A 532 34.70 23.68 36.42
C GLY A 532 35.49 22.39 36.67
N ASP A 533 34.95 21.18 36.48
CA ASP A 533 35.63 19.98 37.03
C ASP A 533 35.94 18.83 36.05
N VAL A 534 35.59 18.91 34.75
CA VAL A 534 35.97 17.88 33.77
C VAL A 534 36.50 18.49 32.46
N ILE A 535 37.78 18.24 32.17
CA ILE A 535 38.38 18.55 30.86
C ILE A 535 37.93 17.48 29.87
N ASP A 536 36.87 17.76 29.12
CA ASP A 536 36.42 16.88 28.04
C ASP A 536 37.11 17.26 26.72
N HIS A 537 37.37 16.27 25.86
CA HIS A 537 38.12 16.46 24.61
C HIS A 537 37.24 16.23 23.39
N HIS A 538 37.46 17.05 22.36
CA HIS A 538 36.82 16.86 21.07
C HIS A 538 37.23 15.51 20.44
N LYS A 539 36.24 14.68 20.13
CA LYS A 539 36.40 13.41 19.40
C LYS A 539 35.85 13.54 17.98
N LYS A 540 36.37 12.71 17.06
CA LYS A 540 35.84 12.57 15.70
C LYS A 540 34.37 12.17 15.77
N LEU A 541 33.52 12.85 15.03
CA LEU A 541 32.09 12.60 14.98
C LEU A 541 31.75 11.75 13.75
N PRO A 542 31.06 10.61 13.89
CA PRO A 542 30.57 9.85 12.75
C PRO A 542 29.40 10.58 12.08
N TYR A 543 29.22 10.35 10.78
CA TYR A 543 27.97 10.69 10.11
C TYR A 543 26.83 9.86 10.65
N ILE A 544 25.64 10.43 10.72
CA ILE A 544 24.42 9.71 11.11
C ILE A 544 23.52 9.60 9.88
N VAL A 545 23.18 8.38 9.49
CA VAL A 545 22.17 8.11 8.45
C VAL A 545 20.95 7.50 9.11
N VAL A 546 19.84 8.24 9.12
CA VAL A 546 18.54 7.76 9.59
C VAL A 546 17.78 7.20 8.40
N VAL A 547 17.39 5.93 8.47
CA VAL A 547 16.65 5.26 7.41
C VAL A 547 15.30 4.83 7.95
N ILE A 548 14.23 5.23 7.26
CA ILE A 548 12.85 4.88 7.62
C ILE A 548 12.25 4.13 6.44
N ASP A 549 11.98 2.83 6.57
CA ASP A 549 11.48 2.02 5.44
C ASP A 549 10.06 2.43 5.00
N GLU A 550 9.18 2.71 5.96
CA GLU A 550 7.80 3.13 5.70
C GLU A 550 7.41 4.32 6.59
N PHE A 551 7.84 5.52 6.21
CA PHE A 551 7.55 6.71 7.03
C PHE A 551 6.05 7.09 7.02
N ALA A 552 5.25 6.56 6.08
CA ALA A 552 3.80 6.74 6.08
C ALA A 552 3.15 6.17 7.35
N ASP A 553 3.69 5.08 7.90
CA ASP A 553 3.13 4.48 9.10
C ASP A 553 3.40 5.37 10.33
N LEU A 554 4.55 6.07 10.40
CA LEU A 554 4.80 7.10 11.42
C LEU A 554 3.83 8.28 11.34
N MET A 555 3.43 8.65 10.12
CA MET A 555 2.45 9.72 9.90
C MET A 555 1.04 9.36 10.42
N SER A 556 0.75 8.07 10.64
CA SER A 556 -0.55 7.61 11.16
C SER A 556 -0.73 7.86 12.66
N VAL A 557 0.37 7.91 13.42
CA VAL A 557 0.33 8.10 14.89
C VAL A 557 0.28 9.59 15.24
N SER A 558 1.22 10.37 14.72
CA SER A 558 1.26 11.83 14.94
C SER A 558 1.88 12.55 13.75
N SER A 559 1.09 12.71 12.68
CA SER A 559 1.50 13.38 11.44
C SER A 559 2.16 14.73 11.68
N VAL A 560 1.59 15.56 12.57
CA VAL A 560 2.11 16.91 12.85
C VAL A 560 3.49 16.87 13.48
N LYS A 561 3.67 16.10 14.57
CA LYS A 561 4.94 16.06 15.31
C LYS A 561 6.06 15.42 14.47
N VAL A 562 5.77 14.29 13.82
CA VAL A 562 6.77 13.60 12.98
C VAL A 562 7.19 14.48 11.81
N GLN A 563 6.23 15.14 11.14
CA GLN A 563 6.52 16.04 10.05
C GLN A 563 7.36 17.25 10.47
N GLU A 564 7.08 17.83 11.65
CA GLU A 564 7.88 18.92 12.20
C GLU A 564 9.33 18.50 12.45
N LEU A 565 9.55 17.33 13.06
CA LEU A 565 10.87 16.78 13.31
C LEU A 565 11.64 16.50 12.01
N ILE A 566 11.01 15.81 11.06
CA ILE A 566 11.61 15.53 9.75
C ILE A 566 11.98 16.84 9.04
N THR A 567 11.08 17.84 9.08
CA THR A 567 11.31 19.15 8.46
C THR A 567 12.48 19.88 9.13
N ARG A 568 12.56 19.90 10.46
CA ARG A 568 13.65 20.55 11.21
C ARG A 568 15.00 19.90 10.93
N ILE A 569 15.04 18.56 10.88
CA ILE A 569 16.24 17.83 10.48
C ILE A 569 16.60 18.19 9.03
N ALA A 570 15.66 18.05 8.09
CA ALA A 570 15.91 18.28 6.68
C ALA A 570 16.46 19.69 6.35
N GLN A 571 16.06 20.69 7.14
CA GLN A 571 16.51 22.07 6.97
C GLN A 571 17.93 22.34 7.47
N LYS A 572 18.35 21.69 8.56
CA LYS A 572 19.56 22.09 9.31
C LYS A 572 20.60 20.99 9.48
N ALA A 573 20.26 19.73 9.26
CA ALA A 573 21.11 18.60 9.65
C ALA A 573 22.34 18.38 8.76
N ARG A 574 22.31 18.86 7.50
CA ARG A 574 23.39 18.65 6.51
C ARG A 574 24.78 18.98 7.04
N ALA A 575 24.95 20.15 7.66
CA ALA A 575 26.26 20.59 8.14
C ALA A 575 26.73 19.83 9.39
N ALA A 576 25.78 19.37 10.21
CA ALA A 576 26.00 18.51 11.37
C ALA A 576 26.29 17.05 11.01
N GLY A 577 26.19 16.68 9.72
CA GLY A 577 26.44 15.32 9.25
C GLY A 577 25.34 14.32 9.58
N ILE A 578 24.10 14.78 9.72
CA ILE A 578 22.93 13.93 9.94
C ILE A 578 22.08 13.96 8.67
N HIS A 579 21.75 12.77 8.16
CA HIS A 579 21.10 12.56 6.86
C HIS A 579 19.87 11.68 7.00
N LEU A 580 18.87 11.91 6.15
CA LEU A 580 17.60 11.16 6.16
C LEU A 580 17.44 10.40 4.84
N ILE A 581 17.09 9.13 4.92
CA ILE A 581 16.54 8.34 3.81
C ILE A 581 15.12 7.97 4.21
N LEU A 582 14.15 8.62 3.60
CA LEU A 582 12.73 8.39 3.86
C LEU A 582 12.15 7.52 2.74
N ALA A 583 11.67 6.35 3.08
CA ALA A 583 11.04 5.45 2.13
C ALA A 583 9.54 5.27 2.40
N THR A 584 8.76 5.12 1.33
CA THR A 584 7.32 4.81 1.45
C THR A 584 6.79 4.01 0.28
N GLN A 585 5.86 3.09 0.55
CA GLN A 585 5.06 2.42 -0.47
C GLN A 585 3.73 3.13 -0.77
N ARG A 586 3.41 4.19 -0.03
CA ARG A 586 2.16 4.96 -0.14
C ARG A 586 2.46 6.39 -0.63
N PRO A 587 2.78 6.59 -1.92
CA PRO A 587 3.13 7.90 -2.50
C PRO A 587 1.92 8.83 -2.65
N SER A 588 1.22 9.12 -1.55
CA SER A 588 0.06 10.00 -1.48
C SER A 588 0.45 11.39 -0.98
N VAL A 589 -0.35 12.40 -1.33
CA VAL A 589 -0.13 13.80 -0.92
C VAL A 589 -0.17 13.98 0.60
N ASN A 590 -0.89 13.11 1.31
CA ASN A 590 -0.99 13.13 2.77
C ASN A 590 0.28 12.60 3.47
N VAL A 591 1.06 11.77 2.77
CA VAL A 591 2.32 11.21 3.25
C VAL A 591 3.47 12.08 2.78
N ILE A 592 3.58 12.30 1.47
CA ILE A 592 4.59 13.14 0.84
C ILE A 592 4.04 14.56 0.73
N THR A 593 3.97 15.25 1.87
CA THR A 593 3.42 16.60 1.94
C THR A 593 4.33 17.63 1.27
N GLY A 594 3.78 18.81 0.94
CA GLY A 594 4.57 19.91 0.35
C GLY A 594 5.76 20.34 1.22
N LEU A 595 5.63 20.27 2.55
CA LEU A 595 6.71 20.58 3.49
C LEU A 595 7.85 19.57 3.43
N ILE A 596 7.53 18.28 3.31
CA ILE A 596 8.55 17.23 3.10
C ILE A 596 9.29 17.49 1.78
N LYS A 597 8.55 17.72 0.69
CA LYS A 597 9.14 17.97 -0.64
C LYS A 597 9.99 19.22 -0.71
N ALA A 598 9.60 20.28 0.00
CA ALA A 598 10.34 21.54 0.01
C ALA A 598 11.74 21.40 0.64
N ASN A 599 11.91 20.48 1.58
CA ASN A 599 13.17 20.30 2.31
C ASN A 599 13.99 19.08 1.85
N ILE A 600 13.37 18.15 1.11
CA ILE A 600 14.05 16.98 0.54
C ILE A 600 14.10 17.11 -0.98
N SER A 601 15.28 17.54 -1.46
CA SER A 601 15.51 17.86 -2.87
C SER A 601 15.84 16.65 -3.74
N ALA A 602 16.58 15.67 -3.20
CA ALA A 602 16.91 14.44 -3.93
C ALA A 602 15.75 13.45 -3.80
N ARG A 603 15.31 12.88 -4.94
CA ARG A 603 14.15 11.98 -4.98
C ARG A 603 14.40 10.80 -5.89
N MET A 604 13.84 9.67 -5.50
CA MET A 604 13.91 8.42 -6.22
C MET A 604 12.50 7.83 -6.29
N ALA A 605 11.97 7.74 -7.49
CA ALA A 605 10.69 7.10 -7.76
C ALA A 605 10.95 5.76 -8.46
N LEU A 606 10.63 4.66 -7.80
CA LEU A 606 10.50 3.36 -8.46
C LEU A 606 9.11 3.26 -9.11
N HIS A 607 8.80 2.11 -9.71
CA HIS A 607 7.50 1.89 -10.33
C HIS A 607 6.33 2.23 -9.39
N VAL A 608 5.33 2.93 -9.92
CA VAL A 608 4.10 3.32 -9.24
C VAL A 608 2.87 3.07 -10.10
N SER A 609 1.70 2.93 -9.47
CA SER A 609 0.47 2.55 -10.15
C SER A 609 -0.11 3.63 -11.07
N SER A 610 0.17 4.91 -10.80
CA SER A 610 -0.49 6.01 -11.51
C SER A 610 0.39 7.23 -11.74
N TYR A 611 0.01 8.05 -12.72
CA TYR A 611 0.66 9.34 -12.97
C TYR A 611 0.57 10.29 -11.77
N VAL A 612 -0.50 10.19 -10.96
CA VAL A 612 -0.71 11.03 -9.77
C VAL A 612 0.33 10.70 -8.72
N ASP A 613 0.64 9.42 -8.55
CA ASP A 613 1.67 8.94 -7.63
C ASP A 613 3.05 9.38 -8.11
N SER A 614 3.35 9.25 -9.41
CA SER A 614 4.60 9.76 -10.01
C SER A 614 4.77 11.25 -9.72
N LYS A 615 3.73 12.05 -10.00
CA LYS A 615 3.74 13.49 -9.76
C LYS A 615 3.87 13.83 -8.28
N THR A 616 3.33 13.00 -7.39
CA THR A 616 3.46 13.21 -5.95
C THR A 616 4.92 13.11 -5.52
N ILE A 617 5.70 12.19 -6.08
CA ILE A 617 7.11 11.95 -5.73
C ILE A 617 8.05 12.93 -6.46
N ILE A 618 8.04 12.94 -7.80
CA ILE A 618 9.04 13.62 -8.63
C ILE A 618 8.51 14.89 -9.33
N ASP A 619 7.29 15.35 -9.00
CA ASP A 619 6.64 16.52 -9.61
C ASP A 619 6.45 16.40 -11.14
N SER A 620 6.63 15.20 -11.70
CA SER A 620 6.53 14.88 -13.12
C SER A 620 5.92 13.50 -13.35
N MET A 621 5.53 13.21 -14.58
CA MET A 621 5.12 11.87 -15.02
C MET A 621 6.34 11.00 -15.38
N GLY A 622 6.14 9.69 -15.44
CA GLY A 622 7.11 8.74 -15.97
C GLY A 622 7.41 7.57 -15.03
N ALA A 623 7.22 7.70 -13.72
CA ALA A 623 7.47 6.59 -12.80
C ALA A 623 6.43 5.46 -12.99
N GLU A 624 5.23 5.78 -13.47
CA GLU A 624 4.20 4.80 -13.83
C GLU A 624 4.53 3.99 -15.09
N GLN A 625 5.54 4.41 -15.86
CA GLN A 625 6.00 3.73 -17.07
C GLN A 625 7.20 2.81 -16.82
N LEU A 626 7.75 2.84 -15.61
CA LEU A 626 8.87 1.98 -15.20
C LEU A 626 8.47 0.51 -15.19
N LEU A 627 9.46 -0.37 -15.22
CA LEU A 627 9.26 -1.81 -15.43
C LEU A 627 9.14 -2.62 -14.15
N GLY A 628 9.29 -1.99 -12.98
CA GLY A 628 9.42 -2.66 -11.69
C GLY A 628 10.82 -3.24 -11.47
N ASN A 629 10.97 -4.13 -10.49
CA ASN A 629 12.22 -4.86 -10.21
C ASN A 629 13.47 -3.97 -10.09
N GLY A 630 13.36 -2.81 -9.45
CA GLY A 630 14.48 -1.89 -9.23
C GLY A 630 14.66 -0.82 -10.31
N ASP A 631 13.87 -0.83 -11.39
CA ASP A 631 13.83 0.27 -12.36
C ASP A 631 13.27 1.54 -11.71
N MET A 632 14.01 2.64 -11.80
CA MET A 632 13.74 3.87 -11.06
C MET A 632 14.05 5.14 -11.87
N LEU A 633 13.38 6.24 -11.50
CA LEU A 633 13.73 7.59 -11.89
C LEU A 633 14.37 8.30 -10.71
N TYR A 634 15.59 8.78 -10.92
CA TYR A 634 16.35 9.53 -9.96
C TYR A 634 16.37 11.02 -10.35
N MET A 635 16.08 11.86 -9.37
CA MET A 635 16.17 13.32 -9.46
C MET A 635 17.20 13.82 -8.47
N GLY A 636 18.31 14.35 -8.99
CA GLY A 636 19.37 14.96 -8.20
C GLY A 636 18.96 16.32 -7.61
N PRO A 637 19.73 16.83 -6.63
CA PRO A 637 19.43 18.09 -5.95
C PRO A 637 19.68 19.26 -6.89
N GLY A 638 18.74 20.21 -6.94
CA GLY A 638 18.85 21.42 -7.75
C GLY A 638 18.62 21.21 -9.25
N THR A 639 18.47 19.96 -9.71
CA THR A 639 18.12 19.63 -11.09
C THR A 639 16.69 19.11 -11.19
N ARG A 640 15.96 19.49 -12.25
CA ARG A 640 14.67 18.87 -12.59
C ARG A 640 14.78 17.74 -13.62
N SER A 641 15.99 17.46 -14.09
CA SER A 641 16.25 16.36 -15.03
C SER A 641 16.09 15.02 -14.31
N LEU A 642 15.30 14.14 -14.90
CA LEU A 642 15.10 12.78 -14.44
C LEU A 642 16.09 11.87 -15.14
N GLN A 643 16.93 11.19 -14.37
CA GLN A 643 17.81 10.14 -14.88
C GLN A 643 17.15 8.79 -14.59
N ARG A 644 16.97 7.96 -15.62
CA ARG A 644 16.52 6.58 -15.43
C ARG A 644 17.70 5.72 -15.01
N ILE A 645 17.52 4.96 -13.93
CA ILE A 645 18.53 4.09 -13.34
C ILE A 645 17.90 2.71 -13.16
N HIS A 646 18.66 1.68 -13.51
CA HIS A 646 18.35 0.29 -13.28
C HIS A 646 19.03 -0.13 -11.98
N GLY A 647 18.23 -0.30 -10.93
CA GLY A 647 18.70 -0.50 -9.57
C GLY A 647 19.62 -1.71 -9.41
N ALA A 648 20.68 -1.52 -8.65
CA ALA A 648 21.55 -2.61 -8.24
C ALA A 648 20.76 -3.62 -7.38
N TYR A 649 20.83 -4.88 -7.78
CA TYR A 649 20.25 -6.03 -7.09
C TYR A 649 21.23 -6.57 -6.06
N VAL A 650 20.69 -6.86 -4.88
CA VAL A 650 21.35 -7.60 -3.81
C VAL A 650 20.32 -8.54 -3.21
N SER A 651 20.71 -9.79 -3.02
CA SER A 651 19.88 -10.81 -2.41
C SER A 651 19.96 -10.76 -0.88
N ASP A 652 18.92 -11.27 -0.20
CA ASP A 652 18.88 -11.35 1.26
C ASP A 652 20.04 -12.17 1.83
N ASP A 653 20.50 -13.20 1.11
CA ASP A 653 21.62 -14.03 1.51
C ASP A 653 22.96 -13.28 1.46
N GLU A 654 23.16 -12.41 0.46
CA GLU A 654 24.31 -11.50 0.42
C GLU A 654 24.27 -10.50 1.59
N VAL A 655 23.09 -9.95 1.89
CA VAL A 655 22.89 -9.03 3.03
C VAL A 655 23.25 -9.74 4.34
N LYS A 656 22.74 -10.96 4.57
CA LYS A 656 23.01 -11.74 5.78
C LYS A 656 24.49 -12.03 5.96
N LYS A 657 25.20 -12.48 4.92
CA LYS A 657 26.65 -12.76 4.97
C LYS A 657 27.45 -11.53 5.39
N VAL A 658 27.12 -10.37 4.81
CA VAL A 658 27.77 -9.10 5.16
C VAL A 658 27.49 -8.71 6.62
N VAL A 659 26.24 -8.84 7.07
CA VAL A 659 25.85 -8.53 8.44
C VAL A 659 26.51 -9.46 9.46
N GLU A 660 26.54 -10.76 9.20
CA GLU A 660 27.18 -11.76 10.08
C GLU A 660 28.68 -11.52 10.24
N PHE A 661 29.37 -11.17 9.15
CA PHE A 661 30.78 -10.77 9.20
C PHE A 661 31.00 -9.55 10.10
N LEU A 662 30.15 -8.51 9.99
CA LEU A 662 30.27 -7.30 10.80
C LEU A 662 29.98 -7.55 12.28
N LYS A 663 29.03 -8.44 12.59
CA LYS A 663 28.69 -8.87 13.95
C LYS A 663 29.84 -9.60 14.63
N THR A 664 30.47 -10.54 13.93
CA THR A 664 31.54 -11.38 14.50
C THR A 664 32.79 -10.56 14.82
N LYS A 665 33.16 -9.61 13.96
CA LYS A 665 34.35 -8.77 14.14
C LYS A 665 34.25 -7.72 15.26
N ASN A 666 33.05 -7.40 15.76
CA ASN A 666 32.84 -6.29 16.71
C ASN A 666 32.18 -6.71 18.03
N LYS A 667 32.23 -7.99 18.40
CA LYS A 667 31.72 -8.47 19.71
C LYS A 667 32.45 -7.85 20.92
N GLU A 668 33.59 -7.17 20.72
CA GLU A 668 34.42 -6.61 21.79
C GLU A 668 34.13 -5.14 22.11
N ASP A 669 33.46 -4.39 21.24
CA ASP A 669 33.05 -3.01 21.50
C ASP A 669 31.62 -3.00 22.08
N ASN A 670 31.48 -2.90 23.40
CA ASN A 670 30.19 -2.75 24.07
C ASN A 670 29.44 -1.54 23.47
N ILE A 671 28.34 -1.81 22.76
CA ILE A 671 27.46 -0.79 22.22
C ILE A 671 26.71 -0.18 23.41
N GLU A 672 27.10 1.02 23.86
CA GLU A 672 26.22 1.85 24.68
C GLU A 672 25.00 2.21 23.82
N SER A 673 23.96 1.37 23.87
CA SER A 673 22.68 1.68 23.27
C SER A 673 22.11 2.91 23.97
N ILE A 674 21.81 3.95 23.21
CA ILE A 674 21.16 5.13 23.76
C ILE A 674 19.74 4.73 24.13
N LEU A 675 19.45 4.55 25.42
CA LEU A 675 18.07 4.46 25.86
C LEU A 675 17.42 5.80 25.52
N PHE A 676 16.42 5.78 24.65
CA PHE A 676 15.56 6.95 24.46
C PHE A 676 14.73 7.06 25.73
N ASP A 677 15.25 7.78 26.73
CA ASP A 677 14.46 8.06 27.92
C ASP A 677 13.13 8.69 27.48
N ASP A 678 12.02 8.14 27.98
CA ASP A 678 10.70 8.76 27.92
C ASP A 678 10.67 9.98 28.84
N THR A 679 11.61 10.92 28.66
CA THR A 679 11.54 12.24 29.28
C THR A 679 10.39 13.02 28.66
N GLN A 680 9.18 12.68 29.08
CA GLN A 680 8.09 13.63 29.31
C GLN A 680 8.33 14.47 30.59
N THR A 681 9.60 14.72 30.95
CA THR A 681 9.98 15.43 32.17
C THR A 681 10.86 16.65 31.91
N GLN A 682 10.85 17.22 30.70
CA GLN A 682 11.55 18.49 30.42
C GLN A 682 10.77 19.55 29.63
N ASP A 683 9.43 19.44 29.57
CA ASP A 683 8.54 20.60 29.33
C ASP A 683 7.54 20.80 30.49
N ASN A 684 7.80 20.16 31.65
CA ASN A 684 7.00 20.28 32.89
C ASN A 684 7.77 20.91 34.05
N ASN A 685 8.93 21.56 33.80
CA ASN A 685 9.63 22.33 34.84
C ASN A 685 9.10 23.77 34.92
N ASP A 686 7.79 23.87 35.12
CA ASP A 686 7.08 25.03 35.65
C ASP A 686 5.81 24.54 36.38
N ILE A 687 5.94 23.51 37.23
CA ILE A 687 4.98 23.27 38.32
C ILE A 687 5.77 22.83 39.56
N GLU A 688 6.56 23.75 40.12
CA GLU A 688 6.44 23.92 41.57
C GLU A 688 4.99 24.31 41.86
N SER A 689 4.42 23.64 42.86
CA SER A 689 3.16 23.93 43.55
C SER A 689 2.68 25.39 43.44
N VAL A 690 1.98 25.72 42.36
CA VAL A 690 1.02 26.81 42.36
C VAL A 690 -0.33 26.14 42.37
N GLU A 691 -0.94 26.10 43.56
CA GLU A 691 -2.37 25.82 43.70
C GLU A 691 -3.13 26.54 42.58
N ASP A 692 -4.01 25.83 41.86
CA ASP A 692 -4.81 26.48 40.83
C ASP A 692 -5.49 27.70 41.48
N PRO A 693 -5.33 28.94 40.96
CA PRO A 693 -5.83 30.14 41.63
C PRO A 693 -7.36 30.13 41.81
N LEU A 694 -8.07 29.25 41.09
CA LEU A 694 -9.51 29.03 41.23
C LEU A 694 -9.86 27.83 42.11
N TYR A 695 -8.88 27.18 42.75
CA TYR A 695 -9.08 25.99 43.57
C TYR A 695 -9.92 26.31 44.81
N GLU A 696 -9.56 27.35 45.59
CA GLU A 696 -10.34 27.76 46.76
C GLU A 696 -11.76 28.18 46.39
N ASP A 697 -11.91 28.92 45.28
CA ASP A 697 -13.22 29.31 44.74
C ASP A 697 -14.05 28.08 44.35
N ALA A 698 -13.43 27.07 43.75
CA ALA A 698 -14.08 25.81 43.40
C ALA A 698 -14.52 25.01 44.64
N VAL A 699 -13.68 24.95 45.68
CA VAL A 699 -13.99 24.27 46.95
C VAL A 699 -15.17 24.97 47.63
N ASN A 700 -15.14 26.29 47.72
CA ASN A 700 -16.20 27.09 48.32
C ASN A 700 -17.52 26.97 47.54
N LEU A 701 -17.46 27.00 46.22
CA LEU A 701 -18.63 26.82 45.36
C LEU A 701 -19.26 25.43 45.55
N ILE A 702 -18.45 24.38 45.65
CA ILE A 702 -18.92 23.02 45.90
C ILE A 702 -19.53 22.90 47.29
N ARG A 703 -18.90 23.44 48.33
CA ARG A 703 -19.43 23.47 49.70
C ARG A 703 -20.78 24.19 49.80
N GLN A 704 -20.92 25.34 49.13
CA GLN A 704 -22.16 26.11 49.16
C GLN A 704 -23.30 25.45 48.36
N THR A 705 -23.00 24.79 47.24
CA THR A 705 -24.02 24.33 46.28
C THR A 705 -24.29 22.84 46.34
N GLY A 706 -23.41 22.05 46.96
CA GLY A 706 -23.50 20.59 47.04
C GLY A 706 -23.33 19.87 45.69
N LYS A 707 -22.92 20.58 44.63
CA LYS A 707 -22.82 20.03 43.26
C LYS A 707 -21.36 19.77 42.89
N THR A 708 -21.00 18.50 42.74
CA THR A 708 -19.60 18.04 42.59
C THR A 708 -19.24 17.59 41.16
N SER A 709 -20.10 17.88 40.18
CA SER A 709 -19.87 17.47 38.79
C SER A 709 -18.88 18.39 38.06
N ILE A 710 -18.00 17.81 37.24
CA ILE A 710 -16.99 18.52 36.44
C ILE A 710 -17.67 19.58 35.54
N GLY A 711 -18.79 19.23 34.90
CA GLY A 711 -19.55 20.16 34.04
C GLY A 711 -20.26 21.28 34.79
N PHE A 712 -20.45 21.17 36.12
CA PHE A 712 -20.96 22.28 36.94
C PHE A 712 -19.87 23.31 37.20
N LEU A 713 -18.68 22.87 37.61
CA LEU A 713 -17.50 23.73 37.78
C LEU A 713 -17.10 24.42 36.47
N GLN A 714 -17.14 23.70 35.35
CA GLN A 714 -16.86 24.24 34.02
C GLN A 714 -17.73 25.47 33.68
N ARG A 715 -19.03 25.39 33.98
CA ARG A 715 -19.99 26.47 33.69
C ARG A 715 -19.90 27.63 34.67
N LYS A 716 -19.62 27.35 35.94
CA LYS A 716 -19.58 28.39 36.99
C LYS A 716 -18.26 29.16 37.03
N LEU A 717 -17.13 28.47 36.82
CA LEU A 717 -15.79 29.08 36.81
C LEU A 717 -15.29 29.42 35.41
N ARG A 718 -16.06 29.11 34.36
CA ARG A 718 -15.71 29.37 32.94
C ARG A 718 -14.33 28.80 32.54
N ILE A 719 -14.00 27.62 33.06
CA ILE A 719 -12.75 26.89 32.80
C ILE A 719 -12.96 25.74 31.80
N GLY A 720 -11.90 25.21 31.18
CA GLY A 720 -11.97 24.05 30.29
C GLY A 720 -12.14 22.71 31.05
N TYR A 721 -12.56 21.65 30.34
CA TYR A 721 -12.84 20.33 30.94
C TYR A 721 -11.63 19.75 31.70
N ASN A 722 -10.44 19.75 31.09
CA ASN A 722 -9.24 19.18 31.71
C ASN A 722 -8.84 19.91 33.01
N ARG A 723 -9.04 21.23 33.07
CA ARG A 723 -8.76 22.02 34.27
C ARG A 723 -9.80 21.76 35.36
N ALA A 724 -11.09 21.67 35.00
CA ALA A 724 -12.15 21.30 35.93
C ALA A 724 -11.99 19.87 36.46
N ALA A 725 -11.52 18.93 35.63
CA ALA A 725 -11.23 17.56 36.03
C ALA A 725 -10.08 17.51 37.04
N ARG A 726 -8.95 18.18 36.76
CA ARG A 726 -7.82 18.29 37.70
C ARG A 726 -8.23 18.86 39.05
N ILE A 727 -8.98 19.97 39.08
CA ILE A 727 -9.46 20.58 40.33
C ILE A 727 -10.27 19.57 41.16
N VAL A 728 -11.12 18.77 40.51
CA VAL A 728 -11.94 17.75 41.20
C VAL A 728 -11.12 16.55 41.66
N GLU A 729 -10.12 16.14 40.88
CA GLU A 729 -9.17 15.08 41.26
C GLU A 729 -8.30 15.52 42.44
N THR A 730 -7.81 16.76 42.45
CA THR A 730 -7.07 17.33 43.60
C THR A 730 -7.94 17.40 44.86
N MET A 731 -9.24 17.71 44.74
CA MET A 731 -10.18 17.64 45.86
C MET A 731 -10.43 16.21 46.36
N GLU A 732 -10.37 15.22 45.47
CA GLU A 732 -10.49 13.80 45.80
C GLU A 732 -9.23 13.32 46.55
N GLU A 733 -8.04 13.68 46.06
CA GLU A 733 -6.74 13.40 46.69
C GLU A 733 -6.61 14.04 48.09
N GLN A 734 -7.11 15.27 48.26
CA GLN A 734 -7.11 15.96 49.55
C GLN A 734 -8.23 15.49 50.50
N GLY A 735 -9.07 14.54 50.06
CA GLY A 735 -10.16 13.98 50.85
C GLY A 735 -11.30 14.96 51.13
N ILE A 736 -11.52 15.94 50.24
CA ILE A 736 -12.68 16.83 50.26
C ILE A 736 -13.86 16.16 49.54
N LEU A 737 -13.58 15.39 48.48
CA LEU A 737 -14.58 14.64 47.70
C LEU A 737 -14.36 13.13 47.78
N SER A 738 -15.43 12.36 47.68
CA SER A 738 -15.38 10.90 47.53
C SER A 738 -14.98 10.49 46.12
N ALA A 739 -14.48 9.26 45.99
CA ALA A 739 -14.38 8.59 44.71
C ALA A 739 -15.74 8.57 43.98
N PRO A 740 -15.75 8.57 42.63
CA PRO A 740 -16.97 8.52 41.85
C PRO A 740 -17.76 7.23 42.12
N GLN A 741 -19.06 7.36 42.41
CA GLN A 741 -19.91 6.19 42.63
C GLN A 741 -20.09 5.38 41.33
N SER A 742 -20.11 4.05 41.45
CA SER A 742 -20.09 3.07 40.35
C SER A 742 -21.25 3.14 39.34
N ASN A 743 -22.24 4.01 39.57
CA ASN A 743 -23.34 4.30 38.63
C ASN A 743 -23.21 5.68 37.93
N GLY A 744 -22.02 6.28 37.89
CA GLY A 744 -21.82 7.60 37.27
C GLY A 744 -22.50 8.74 38.04
N GLY A 745 -22.74 8.55 39.34
CA GLY A 745 -23.39 9.49 40.24
C GLY A 745 -22.43 10.55 40.80
N ASN A 746 -23.02 11.62 41.35
CA ASN A 746 -22.29 12.74 41.98
C ASN A 746 -21.32 12.24 43.07
N ARG A 747 -20.14 12.86 43.15
CA ARG A 747 -19.18 12.64 44.27
C ARG A 747 -19.77 13.23 45.56
N GLU A 748 -19.60 12.56 46.68
CA GLU A 748 -20.03 13.05 48.00
C GLU A 748 -18.94 13.96 48.61
N ILE A 749 -19.34 14.96 49.41
CA ILE A 749 -18.40 15.86 50.08
C ILE A 749 -18.05 15.23 51.44
N LEU A 750 -16.78 14.87 51.63
CA LEU A 750 -16.29 14.14 52.81
C LEU A 750 -15.89 15.06 53.97
N LYS A 751 -15.47 16.29 53.68
CA LYS A 751 -15.17 17.33 54.68
C LYS A 751 -16.05 18.56 54.43
N PRO A 752 -17.12 18.76 55.22
CA PRO A 752 -18.02 19.92 55.03
C PRO A 752 -17.28 21.25 55.10
#